data_AF-A0A816JK38-F1
#
_entry.id   AF-A0A816JK38-F1
#
_cell.length_a   1.000
_cell.length_b   1.000
_cell.length_c   1.000
_cell.angle_alpha   90.00
_cell.angle_beta   90.00
_cell.angle_gamma   90.00
#
_symmetry.space_group_name_H-M   'P 1'
#
loop_
_entity.id
_entity.type
_entity.pdbx_description
1 polymer ?
#
loop_
_entity_poly.entity_id
_entity_poly.type
_entity_poly.pdbx_seq_one_letter_code
_entity_poly.pdbx_strand_id
1 'polypeptide(L)'
;MDRLDGPPRLILVADLDCTLVDHDDPENTHLLRFNALWEAHYRHDSLLVYSTGRSMLSYLNLGKKKPLLTPDIAITSVGSEIAYCGELVVFDDVWVARLSEMWNRDIVVEETSKFPQLEPQPERSQEQHKVSFYVEREHAVEIMKVLPGILMERGVDVKMVYSNDYAFDVLPGKSGKGGALTYLLEKLENEGKQSSNILVCGDSGNDAELFNISQAYGVLVSNSHKELLQWHEENAKDNPNIILASERCAAGIIEALQRFNLGPSFSPRDVLDAEHFQEEVLDPAHEVVQFYLFYEKWRSGEVDKSDKCLKNLKSLSSPLGIFVHPSGVEKPIHEWIDDLKTLHGEGKEKQFHIWLDRVLFSHISSDTWIVKFDKHELSEGKVRSCSTRVLLSCQYCLCPSSLTLVTSSVSFLQMATLNTLVFFFFSLCLILSKKASSQLDELWLVGDDDDDPLRALQTRHERREEKCDYSVGKWSYDETYPLYDSNCPYLSSALSCQKNGRPDSYYQKWRWVPKFDALKFLGEMRQKRIMLVGDSIMRNQWESLVCLVQSVLPTHRKKLTYNGPTMSFHSLDFETSIEFCWAPLLVELKKGNDRERVLHLDSIEDNARYWRGVDVLVFDSAHWWTHSQKRNSWDYYKDGNKLYKAMNPMVAYERGLTTWAEWVEINLDPSKTKVIFRTSSPRESGQKCYNQRHPLPSSSEPHVPQQSRVLKKVLMKMKYRVYLHDITTMSAYRRDGHPSVFKRAMGEEEKHHRFAGPLPDCSHWCLPGVPDIWNEMLSSIILTKAA
;
A
#
# COMPACT_ATOMS: atom_id res chain seq x y z
N MET A 1 -0.48 -9.55 -17.82
CA MET A 1 -1.44 -10.66 -17.60
C MET A 1 -0.74 -11.97 -17.96
N ASP A 2 0.42 -12.20 -17.35
CA ASP A 2 1.47 -13.05 -17.98
C ASP A 2 1.43 -14.48 -17.44
N ARG A 3 0.46 -14.79 -16.58
CA ARG A 3 0.26 -16.12 -15.99
C ARG A 3 -0.33 -17.12 -16.97
N LEU A 4 -1.17 -16.66 -17.90
CA LEU A 4 -1.87 -17.51 -18.85
C LEU A 4 -1.22 -17.43 -20.23
N ASP A 5 -0.82 -18.60 -20.76
CA ASP A 5 -0.25 -18.77 -22.11
C ASP A 5 -1.33 -18.80 -23.21
N GLY A 6 -2.61 -18.82 -22.84
CA GLY A 6 -3.75 -18.88 -23.76
C GLY A 6 -5.03 -18.26 -23.17
N PRO A 7 -6.19 -18.45 -23.83
CA PRO A 7 -7.46 -17.94 -23.32
C PRO A 7 -7.82 -18.60 -21.99
N PRO A 8 -8.32 -17.84 -21.00
CA PRO A 8 -8.74 -18.41 -19.73
C PRO A 8 -9.92 -19.35 -19.94
N ARG A 9 -9.92 -20.49 -19.23
CA ARG A 9 -11.04 -21.43 -19.22
C ARG A 9 -12.33 -20.77 -18.71
N LEU A 10 -12.20 -19.92 -17.70
CA LEU A 10 -13.29 -19.15 -17.10
C LEU A 10 -12.79 -17.75 -16.72
N ILE A 11 -13.63 -16.73 -16.94
CA ILE A 11 -13.48 -15.40 -16.32
C ILE A 11 -14.62 -15.24 -15.32
N LEU A 12 -14.30 -15.26 -14.02
CA LEU A 12 -15.28 -15.05 -12.95
C LEU A 12 -15.18 -13.60 -12.49
N VAL A 13 -16.26 -12.85 -12.67
CA VAL A 13 -16.39 -11.45 -12.26
C VAL A 13 -17.39 -11.36 -11.12
N ALA A 14 -16.94 -10.98 -9.93
CA ALA A 14 -17.81 -10.90 -8.76
C ALA A 14 -17.74 -9.53 -8.09
N ASP A 15 -18.89 -8.98 -7.71
CA ASP A 15 -18.90 -7.99 -6.64
C ASP A 15 -18.40 -8.59 -5.31
N LEU A 16 -17.95 -7.73 -4.40
CA LEU A 16 -17.43 -8.15 -3.12
C LEU A 16 -18.50 -8.16 -2.04
N ASP A 17 -19.14 -7.04 -1.76
CA ASP A 17 -19.97 -6.89 -0.57
C ASP A 17 -21.32 -7.54 -0.81
N CYS A 18 -21.78 -8.42 0.08
CA CYS A 18 -23.03 -9.17 -0.08
C CYS A 18 -23.09 -10.12 -1.31
N THR A 19 -22.10 -10.09 -2.21
CA THR A 19 -21.96 -11.03 -3.33
C THR A 19 -20.90 -12.10 -3.07
N LEU A 20 -19.63 -11.75 -2.85
CA LEU A 20 -18.59 -12.72 -2.52
C LEU A 20 -18.39 -12.83 -0.99
N VAL A 21 -18.47 -11.69 -0.30
CA VAL A 21 -18.26 -11.54 1.12
C VAL A 21 -19.62 -11.44 1.82
N ASP A 22 -19.84 -12.38 2.72
CA ASP A 22 -20.94 -12.31 3.68
C ASP A 22 -20.46 -11.54 4.92
N HIS A 23 -21.08 -10.38 5.18
CA HIS A 23 -20.78 -9.57 6.38
C HIS A 23 -21.46 -10.12 7.64
N ASP A 24 -22.48 -10.96 7.47
CA ASP A 24 -23.21 -11.59 8.57
C ASP A 24 -22.60 -12.95 8.97
N ASP A 25 -21.63 -13.46 8.21
CA ASP A 25 -20.88 -14.68 8.49
C ASP A 25 -19.52 -14.33 9.13
N PRO A 26 -19.38 -14.39 10.47
CA PRO A 26 -18.11 -14.13 11.14
C PRO A 26 -17.06 -15.21 10.88
N GLU A 27 -17.49 -16.44 10.59
CA GLU A 27 -16.59 -17.58 10.32
C GLU A 27 -16.14 -17.62 8.85
N ASN A 28 -16.79 -16.85 7.97
CA ASN A 28 -16.48 -16.78 6.53
C ASN A 28 -16.58 -18.15 5.84
N THR A 29 -17.51 -18.98 6.28
CA THR A 29 -17.72 -20.37 5.87
C THR A 29 -17.82 -20.50 4.36
N HIS A 30 -18.71 -19.73 3.72
CA HIS A 30 -18.92 -19.79 2.28
C HIS A 30 -17.77 -19.19 1.47
N LEU A 31 -17.12 -18.16 2.00
CA LEU A 31 -15.94 -17.55 1.37
C LEU A 31 -14.75 -18.52 1.38
N LEU A 32 -14.49 -19.20 2.51
CA LEU A 32 -13.44 -20.21 2.61
C LEU A 32 -13.71 -21.42 1.72
N ARG A 33 -14.98 -21.82 1.55
CA ARG A 33 -15.39 -22.85 0.58
C ARG A 33 -15.06 -22.43 -0.85
N PHE A 34 -15.39 -21.19 -1.23
CA PHE A 34 -15.04 -20.64 -2.54
C PHE A 34 -13.52 -20.57 -2.75
N ASN A 35 -12.76 -20.12 -1.75
CA ASN A 35 -11.31 -20.01 -1.85
C ASN A 35 -10.65 -21.36 -2.15
N ALA A 36 -11.04 -22.40 -1.40
CA ALA A 36 -10.53 -23.75 -1.60
C ALA A 36 -10.88 -24.29 -2.99
N LEU A 37 -12.11 -24.06 -3.46
CA LEU A 37 -12.54 -24.45 -4.80
C LEU A 37 -11.72 -23.73 -5.89
N TRP A 38 -11.56 -22.41 -5.77
CA TRP A 38 -10.87 -21.59 -6.75
C TRP A 38 -9.39 -21.95 -6.86
N GLU A 39 -8.68 -22.04 -5.73
CA GLU A 39 -7.24 -22.32 -5.71
C GLU A 39 -6.93 -23.78 -6.11
N ALA A 40 -7.83 -24.73 -5.83
CA ALA A 40 -7.64 -26.12 -6.24
C ALA A 40 -7.86 -26.33 -7.74
N HIS A 41 -8.88 -25.69 -8.31
CA HIS A 41 -9.36 -26.08 -9.64
C HIS A 41 -9.25 -25.00 -10.71
N TYR A 42 -9.22 -23.71 -10.37
CA TYR A 42 -9.38 -22.62 -11.33
C TYR A 42 -8.17 -21.68 -11.42
N ARG A 43 -7.41 -21.51 -10.33
CA ARG A 43 -6.36 -20.49 -10.27
C ARG A 43 -5.31 -20.60 -11.37
N HIS A 44 -5.01 -21.81 -11.85
CA HIS A 44 -3.96 -22.03 -12.84
C HIS A 44 -4.39 -21.69 -14.28
N ASP A 45 -5.68 -21.76 -14.62
CA ASP A 45 -6.18 -21.63 -16.00
C ASP A 45 -7.33 -20.61 -16.20
N SER A 46 -7.81 -19.99 -15.13
CA SER A 46 -8.98 -19.08 -15.14
C SER A 46 -8.65 -17.74 -14.51
N LEU A 47 -9.40 -16.68 -14.82
CA LEU A 47 -9.20 -15.33 -14.27
C LEU A 47 -10.23 -15.00 -13.20
N LEU A 48 -9.76 -14.52 -12.05
CA LEU A 48 -10.60 -13.93 -11.01
C LEU A 48 -10.61 -12.41 -11.15
N VAL A 49 -11.80 -11.83 -11.32
CA VAL A 49 -12.01 -10.38 -11.42
C VAL A 49 -12.92 -9.94 -10.29
N TYR A 50 -12.44 -9.04 -9.43
CA TYR A 50 -13.31 -8.35 -8.47
C TYR A 50 -13.86 -7.09 -9.11
N SER A 51 -15.17 -6.88 -9.07
CA SER A 51 -15.85 -5.71 -9.63
C SER A 51 -16.69 -5.03 -8.56
N THR A 52 -16.07 -4.10 -7.83
CA THR A 52 -16.60 -3.55 -6.57
C THR A 52 -16.86 -2.05 -6.62
N GLY A 53 -17.84 -1.60 -5.83
CA GLY A 53 -18.06 -0.18 -5.54
C GLY A 53 -17.00 0.45 -4.63
N ARG A 54 -16.21 -0.37 -3.93
CA ARG A 54 -15.12 0.05 -3.05
C ARG A 54 -13.98 0.70 -3.84
N SER A 55 -13.35 1.70 -3.25
CA SER A 55 -12.05 2.20 -3.72
C SER A 55 -10.96 1.14 -3.56
N MET A 56 -9.85 1.27 -4.31
CA MET A 56 -8.71 0.37 -4.18
C MET A 56 -8.23 0.26 -2.72
N LEU A 57 -8.14 1.40 -2.02
CA LEU A 57 -7.76 1.43 -0.61
C LEU A 57 -8.77 0.69 0.28
N SER A 58 -10.07 0.91 0.05
CA SER A 58 -11.11 0.24 0.83
C SER A 58 -11.14 -1.28 0.58
N TYR A 59 -10.93 -1.71 -0.66
CA TYR A 59 -10.79 -3.12 -1.02
C TYR A 59 -9.59 -3.77 -0.29
N LEU A 60 -8.41 -3.14 -0.32
CA LEU A 60 -7.22 -3.65 0.35
C LEU A 60 -7.43 -3.77 1.87
N ASN A 61 -8.16 -2.83 2.47
CA ASN A 61 -8.52 -2.90 3.89
C ASN A 61 -9.54 -4.01 4.20
N LEU A 62 -10.47 -4.32 3.29
CA LEU A 62 -11.35 -5.47 3.43
C LEU A 62 -10.55 -6.78 3.42
N GLY A 63 -9.53 -6.90 2.56
CA GLY A 63 -8.64 -8.06 2.52
C GLY A 63 -7.81 -8.29 3.79
N LYS A 64 -7.66 -7.27 4.66
CA LYS A 64 -7.06 -7.45 6.00
C LYS A 64 -8.04 -8.05 7.02
N LYS A 65 -9.35 -7.92 6.78
CA LYS A 65 -10.44 -8.29 7.70
C LYS A 65 -11.11 -9.61 7.30
N LYS A 66 -11.11 -9.94 6.01
CA LYS A 66 -11.78 -11.10 5.43
C LYS A 66 -10.76 -11.96 4.65
N PRO A 67 -10.91 -13.29 4.61
CA PRO A 67 -10.01 -14.18 3.89
C PRO A 67 -10.25 -14.09 2.37
N LEU A 68 -9.92 -12.95 1.77
CA LEU A 68 -10.07 -12.74 0.33
C LEU A 68 -8.86 -13.31 -0.42
N LEU A 69 -9.11 -13.98 -1.54
CA LEU A 69 -8.06 -14.29 -2.52
C LEU A 69 -7.58 -13.02 -3.21
N THR A 70 -6.34 -13.04 -3.69
CA THR A 70 -5.84 -12.00 -4.59
C THR A 70 -6.41 -12.24 -5.99
N PRO A 71 -7.24 -11.33 -6.52
CA PRO A 71 -7.79 -11.47 -7.87
C PRO A 71 -6.67 -11.30 -8.90
N ASP A 72 -6.90 -11.66 -10.15
CA ASP A 72 -6.01 -11.29 -11.24
C ASP A 72 -6.23 -9.82 -11.64
N ILE A 73 -7.48 -9.34 -11.55
CA ILE A 73 -7.89 -7.99 -11.93
C ILE A 73 -8.87 -7.43 -10.90
N ALA A 74 -8.73 -6.16 -10.56
CA ALA A 74 -9.67 -5.43 -9.72
C ALA A 74 -10.25 -4.24 -10.50
N ILE A 75 -11.56 -4.26 -10.70
CA ILE A 75 -12.38 -3.16 -11.17
C ILE A 75 -12.94 -2.49 -9.91
N THR A 76 -12.42 -1.32 -9.56
CA THR A 76 -12.75 -0.60 -8.31
C THR A 76 -13.54 0.66 -8.58
N SER A 77 -14.12 1.22 -7.52
CA SER A 77 -14.82 2.50 -7.55
C SER A 77 -15.93 2.54 -8.61
N VAL A 78 -16.72 1.47 -8.66
CA VAL A 78 -17.85 1.31 -9.60
C VAL A 78 -17.37 1.36 -11.06
N GLY A 79 -16.19 0.81 -11.34
CA GLY A 79 -15.62 0.75 -12.69
C GLY A 79 -14.89 2.00 -13.15
N SER A 80 -14.68 2.99 -12.28
CA SER A 80 -13.85 4.15 -12.61
C SER A 80 -12.34 3.85 -12.58
N GLU A 81 -11.93 2.73 -11.97
CA GLU A 81 -10.54 2.28 -11.93
C GLU A 81 -10.45 0.80 -12.31
N ILE A 82 -9.41 0.44 -13.06
CA ILE A 82 -9.05 -0.94 -13.37
C ILE A 82 -7.59 -1.13 -12.97
N ALA A 83 -7.30 -2.19 -12.21
CA ALA A 83 -5.95 -2.55 -11.82
C ALA A 83 -5.67 -4.04 -12.04
N TYR A 84 -4.45 -4.34 -12.43
CA TYR A 84 -3.91 -5.69 -12.58
C TYR A 84 -3.16 -6.10 -11.32
N CYS A 85 -3.57 -7.21 -10.71
CA CYS A 85 -3.15 -7.63 -9.38
C CYS A 85 -2.13 -8.79 -9.48
N GLY A 86 -0.86 -8.45 -9.73
CA GLY A 86 0.27 -9.39 -9.75
C GLY A 86 1.12 -9.34 -8.47
N GLU A 87 2.43 -9.48 -8.61
CA GLU A 87 3.39 -9.16 -7.52
C GLU A 87 3.27 -7.68 -7.09
N LEU A 88 2.96 -6.82 -8.05
CA LEU A 88 2.64 -5.41 -7.86
C LEU A 88 1.24 -5.12 -8.45
N VAL A 89 0.55 -4.15 -7.85
CA VAL A 89 -0.73 -3.64 -8.38
C VAL A 89 -0.43 -2.55 -9.40
N VAL A 90 -0.92 -2.73 -10.63
CA VAL A 90 -0.69 -1.79 -11.74
C VAL A 90 -2.04 -1.30 -12.27
N PHE A 91 -2.29 0.01 -12.18
CA PHE A 91 -3.49 0.63 -12.73
C PHE A 91 -3.42 0.73 -14.26
N ASP A 92 -4.58 0.58 -14.92
CA ASP A 92 -4.70 0.73 -16.36
C ASP A 92 -4.77 2.22 -16.75
N ASP A 93 -3.61 2.79 -17.07
CA ASP A 93 -3.49 4.20 -17.48
C ASP A 93 -4.27 4.49 -18.78
N VAL A 94 -4.53 3.49 -19.64
CA VAL A 94 -5.32 3.65 -20.88
C VAL A 94 -6.80 3.80 -20.54
N TRP A 95 -7.30 3.01 -19.58
CA TRP A 95 -8.66 3.16 -19.05
C TRP A 95 -8.88 4.53 -18.41
N VAL A 96 -7.92 4.98 -17.57
CA VAL A 96 -7.96 6.31 -16.95
C VAL A 96 -7.99 7.42 -18.00
N ALA A 97 -7.20 7.31 -19.07
CA ALA A 97 -7.22 8.25 -20.17
C ALA A 97 -8.57 8.25 -20.91
N ARG A 98 -9.14 7.07 -21.16
CA ARG A 98 -10.46 6.91 -21.81
C ARG A 98 -11.59 7.52 -21.00
N LEU A 99 -11.57 7.36 -19.67
CA LEU A 99 -12.55 7.97 -18.77
C LEU A 99 -12.37 9.48 -18.59
N SER A 100 -11.18 10.01 -18.87
CA SER A 100 -10.92 11.45 -18.84
C SER A 100 -11.48 12.18 -20.07
N GLU A 101 -11.88 11.44 -21.12
CA GLU A 101 -12.51 12.00 -22.31
C GLU A 101 -13.92 12.50 -21.98
N MET A 102 -14.20 13.78 -22.24
CA MET A 102 -15.47 14.44 -21.88
C MET A 102 -15.81 14.36 -20.39
N TRP A 103 -14.81 14.22 -19.51
CA TRP A 103 -14.98 14.29 -18.07
C TRP A 103 -14.34 15.54 -17.50
N ASN A 104 -15.08 16.30 -16.69
CA ASN A 104 -14.55 17.40 -15.90
C ASN A 104 -15.18 17.39 -14.52
N ARG A 105 -14.41 16.92 -13.54
CA ARG A 105 -14.85 16.78 -12.15
C ARG A 105 -15.28 18.11 -11.53
N ASP A 106 -14.60 19.21 -11.84
CA ASP A 106 -14.91 20.52 -11.25
C ASP A 106 -16.29 21.01 -11.70
N ILE A 107 -16.64 20.77 -12.97
CA ILE A 107 -17.98 21.07 -13.50
C ILE A 107 -19.03 20.19 -12.83
N VAL A 108 -18.76 18.90 -12.64
CA VAL A 108 -19.68 18.00 -11.94
C VAL A 108 -19.94 18.48 -10.51
N VAL A 109 -18.89 18.81 -9.75
CA VAL A 109 -19.01 19.34 -8.38
C VAL A 109 -19.76 20.67 -8.37
N GLU A 110 -19.49 21.55 -9.32
CA GLU A 110 -20.19 22.84 -9.46
C GLU A 110 -21.69 22.65 -9.71
N GLU A 111 -22.08 21.81 -10.68
CA GLU A 111 -23.48 21.60 -11.02
C GLU A 111 -24.24 20.82 -9.93
N THR A 112 -23.62 19.79 -9.35
CA THR A 112 -24.23 19.00 -8.26
C THR A 112 -24.44 19.84 -7.00
N SER A 113 -23.59 20.84 -6.72
CA SER A 113 -23.77 21.75 -5.58
C SER A 113 -25.06 22.58 -5.62
N LYS A 114 -25.71 22.66 -6.79
CA LYS A 114 -26.99 23.37 -6.98
C LYS A 114 -28.21 22.54 -6.54
N PHE A 115 -28.02 21.25 -6.26
CA PHE A 115 -29.06 20.34 -5.80
C PHE A 115 -28.94 20.17 -4.27
N PRO A 116 -29.76 20.85 -3.46
CA PRO A 116 -29.67 20.78 -2.00
C PRO A 116 -29.97 19.38 -1.43
N GLN A 117 -30.57 18.49 -2.22
CA GLN A 117 -30.85 17.10 -1.85
C GLN A 117 -29.64 16.19 -1.93
N LEU A 118 -28.55 16.62 -2.59
CA LEU A 118 -27.31 15.86 -2.71
C LEU A 118 -26.37 16.21 -1.55
N GLU A 119 -26.28 15.33 -0.55
CA GLU A 119 -25.31 15.47 0.53
C GLU A 119 -23.98 14.80 0.13
N PRO A 120 -22.84 15.50 0.07
CA PRO A 120 -21.58 14.88 -0.35
C PRO A 120 -21.14 13.75 0.59
N GLN A 121 -20.76 12.60 0.02
CA GLN A 121 -20.09 11.54 0.80
C GLN A 121 -18.69 12.01 1.26
N PRO A 122 -18.12 11.39 2.31
CA PRO A 122 -16.80 11.75 2.83
C PRO A 122 -15.71 11.81 1.75
N GLU A 123 -14.68 12.65 1.94
CA GLU A 123 -13.62 12.89 0.95
C GLU A 123 -12.90 11.60 0.48
N ARG A 124 -12.87 10.55 1.29
CA ARG A 124 -12.33 9.23 0.94
C ARG A 124 -13.13 8.48 -0.15
N SER A 125 -14.40 8.84 -0.33
CA SER A 125 -15.29 8.32 -1.37
C SER A 125 -15.25 9.18 -2.64
N GLN A 126 -14.55 10.31 -2.61
CA GLN A 126 -14.40 11.23 -3.72
C GLN A 126 -13.12 10.90 -4.49
N GLU A 127 -13.23 10.63 -5.79
CA GLU A 127 -12.09 10.25 -6.63
C GLU A 127 -12.00 11.09 -7.91
N GLN A 128 -10.95 10.87 -8.69
CA GLN A 128 -10.70 11.64 -9.91
C GLN A 128 -11.86 11.50 -10.92
N HIS A 129 -12.38 10.28 -11.07
CA HIS A 129 -13.46 9.92 -12.00
C HIS A 129 -14.73 9.46 -11.26
N LYS A 130 -14.93 9.95 -10.03
CA LYS A 130 -16.09 9.63 -9.21
C LYS A 130 -16.43 10.78 -8.24
N VAL A 131 -17.68 11.22 -8.26
CA VAL A 131 -18.23 12.17 -7.28
C VAL A 131 -19.44 11.55 -6.60
N SER A 132 -19.39 11.38 -5.29
CA SER A 132 -20.35 10.56 -4.53
C SER A 132 -21.18 11.38 -3.55
N PHE A 133 -22.46 11.01 -3.41
CA PHE A 133 -23.45 11.68 -2.58
C PHE A 133 -24.33 10.67 -1.81
N TYR A 134 -25.00 11.18 -0.78
CA TYR A 134 -26.16 10.59 -0.13
C TYR A 134 -27.41 11.30 -0.65
N VAL A 135 -28.45 10.53 -0.98
CA VAL A 135 -29.73 11.05 -1.49
C VAL A 135 -30.84 10.02 -1.30
N GLU A 136 -32.06 10.50 -1.04
CA GLU A 136 -33.25 9.64 -0.99
C GLU A 136 -33.73 9.24 -2.39
N ARG A 137 -34.37 8.07 -2.51
CA ARG A 137 -34.75 7.45 -3.79
C ARG A 137 -35.57 8.36 -4.69
N GLU A 138 -36.57 9.05 -4.14
CA GLU A 138 -37.47 9.92 -4.88
C GLU A 138 -36.70 11.06 -5.55
N HIS A 139 -35.79 11.70 -4.79
CA HIS A 139 -34.95 12.78 -5.29
C HIS A 139 -33.91 12.26 -6.30
N ALA A 140 -33.33 11.08 -6.08
CA ALA A 140 -32.39 10.47 -7.01
C ALA A 140 -33.02 10.30 -8.40
N VAL A 141 -34.25 9.78 -8.47
CA VAL A 141 -34.99 9.56 -9.73
C VAL A 141 -35.23 10.86 -10.49
N GLU A 142 -35.49 11.97 -9.79
CA GLU A 142 -35.67 13.29 -10.42
C GLU A 142 -34.35 13.87 -10.93
N ILE A 143 -33.30 13.82 -10.10
CA ILE A 143 -31.96 14.30 -10.46
C ILE A 143 -31.42 13.54 -11.67
N MET A 144 -31.64 12.22 -11.72
CA MET A 144 -31.20 11.37 -12.83
C MET A 144 -31.82 11.74 -14.18
N LYS A 145 -32.98 12.41 -14.20
CA LYS A 145 -33.64 12.87 -15.43
C LYS A 145 -33.08 14.18 -15.95
N VAL A 146 -32.54 15.03 -15.06
CA VAL A 146 -32.21 16.43 -15.38
C VAL A 146 -30.70 16.66 -15.47
N LEU A 147 -29.93 16.14 -14.50
CA LEU A 147 -28.51 16.41 -14.36
C LEU A 147 -27.66 16.05 -15.60
N PRO A 148 -27.89 14.94 -16.32
CA PRO A 148 -27.12 14.61 -17.53
C PRO A 148 -27.25 15.66 -18.62
N GLY A 149 -28.45 16.22 -18.81
CA GLY A 149 -28.67 17.26 -19.82
C GLY A 149 -27.85 18.51 -19.52
N ILE A 150 -27.87 18.95 -18.26
CA ILE A 150 -27.09 20.12 -17.78
C ILE A 150 -25.59 19.90 -17.99
N LEU A 151 -25.09 18.72 -17.64
CA LEU A 151 -23.67 18.40 -17.76
C LEU A 151 -23.25 18.25 -19.23
N MET A 152 -24.09 17.65 -20.07
CA MET A 152 -23.83 17.47 -21.49
C MET A 152 -23.79 18.81 -22.24
N GLU A 153 -24.65 19.77 -21.87
CA GLU A 153 -24.59 21.16 -22.39
C GLU A 153 -23.25 21.85 -22.07
N ARG A 154 -22.59 21.43 -20.98
CA ARG A 154 -21.24 21.88 -20.60
C ARG A 154 -20.12 21.00 -21.13
N GLY A 155 -20.43 20.05 -22.02
CA GLY A 155 -19.46 19.14 -22.63
C GLY A 155 -18.95 18.05 -21.69
N VAL A 156 -19.72 17.73 -20.64
CA VAL A 156 -19.40 16.68 -19.67
C VAL A 156 -20.40 15.53 -19.82
N ASP A 157 -19.90 14.37 -20.26
CA ASP A 157 -20.71 13.16 -20.39
C ASP A 157 -20.62 12.33 -19.11
N VAL A 158 -21.78 12.02 -18.52
CA VAL A 158 -21.84 11.36 -17.22
C VAL A 158 -22.78 10.17 -17.21
N LYS A 159 -22.46 9.25 -16.31
CA LYS A 159 -23.33 8.18 -15.86
C LYS A 159 -23.62 8.40 -14.37
N MET A 160 -24.85 8.11 -13.95
CA MET A 160 -25.21 8.17 -12.53
C MET A 160 -25.63 6.78 -12.07
N VAL A 161 -25.16 6.40 -10.90
CA VAL A 161 -25.47 5.09 -10.28
C VAL A 161 -26.08 5.35 -8.92
N TYR A 162 -27.29 4.82 -8.72
CA TYR A 162 -27.95 4.80 -7.41
C TYR A 162 -27.88 3.39 -6.85
N SER A 163 -27.39 3.22 -5.61
CA SER A 163 -27.23 1.91 -4.98
C SER A 163 -27.48 1.96 -3.46
N ASN A 164 -27.78 0.80 -2.87
CA ASN A 164 -27.98 0.61 -1.43
C ASN A 164 -29.09 1.49 -0.80
N ASP A 165 -30.07 1.95 -1.58
CA ASP A 165 -31.16 2.84 -1.15
C ASP A 165 -30.72 4.22 -0.57
N TYR A 166 -29.45 4.61 -0.70
CA TYR A 166 -28.98 5.93 -0.25
C TYR A 166 -27.77 6.48 -1.02
N ALA A 167 -26.98 5.63 -1.68
CA ALA A 167 -25.72 6.03 -2.30
C ALA A 167 -25.95 6.46 -3.76
N PHE A 168 -25.39 7.61 -4.13
CA PHE A 168 -25.51 8.16 -5.47
C PHE A 168 -24.16 8.61 -6.00
N ASP A 169 -23.73 8.00 -7.09
CA ASP A 169 -22.43 8.23 -7.71
C ASP A 169 -22.60 8.88 -9.08
N VAL A 170 -21.86 9.96 -9.33
CA VAL A 170 -21.69 10.56 -10.65
C VAL A 170 -20.33 10.17 -11.20
N LEU A 171 -20.34 9.51 -12.35
CA LEU A 171 -19.19 8.90 -13.03
C LEU A 171 -19.10 9.42 -14.47
N PRO A 172 -17.97 9.29 -15.17
CA PRO A 172 -17.91 9.49 -16.62
C PRO A 172 -18.88 8.58 -17.37
N GLY A 173 -19.44 9.04 -18.50
CA GLY A 173 -20.48 8.30 -19.24
C GLY A 173 -20.10 6.86 -19.64
N LYS A 174 -18.83 6.64 -20.00
CA LYS A 174 -18.28 5.31 -20.36
C LYS A 174 -17.90 4.43 -19.15
N SER A 175 -17.99 4.94 -17.93
CA SER A 175 -17.66 4.23 -16.69
C SER A 175 -18.76 3.22 -16.30
N GLY A 176 -18.73 2.72 -15.07
CA GLY A 176 -19.64 1.69 -14.57
C GLY A 176 -19.03 0.30 -14.64
N LYS A 177 -19.54 -0.64 -13.84
CA LYS A 177 -19.04 -2.01 -13.77
C LYS A 177 -19.14 -2.72 -15.14
N GLY A 178 -20.25 -2.55 -15.86
CA GLY A 178 -20.42 -3.13 -17.20
C GLY A 178 -19.52 -2.48 -18.26
N GLY A 179 -19.33 -1.15 -18.20
CA GLY A 179 -18.43 -0.43 -19.10
C GLY A 179 -16.96 -0.86 -18.93
N ALA A 180 -16.51 -0.96 -17.68
CA ALA A 180 -15.17 -1.44 -17.34
C ALA A 180 -14.96 -2.91 -17.77
N LEU A 181 -15.95 -3.77 -17.53
CA LEU A 181 -15.88 -5.18 -17.96
C LEU A 181 -15.86 -5.30 -19.49
N THR A 182 -16.67 -4.51 -20.21
CA THR A 182 -16.68 -4.48 -21.68
C THR A 182 -15.30 -4.12 -22.23
N TYR A 183 -14.70 -3.03 -21.71
CA TYR A 183 -13.33 -2.64 -22.08
C TYR A 183 -12.31 -3.74 -21.77
N LEU A 184 -12.42 -4.39 -20.61
CA LEU A 184 -11.52 -5.46 -20.23
C LEU A 184 -11.62 -6.67 -21.18
N LEU A 185 -12.84 -7.07 -21.56
CA LEU A 185 -13.08 -8.17 -22.49
C LEU A 185 -12.56 -7.84 -23.90
N GLU A 186 -12.79 -6.62 -24.39
CA GLU A 186 -12.21 -6.12 -25.66
C GLU A 186 -10.68 -6.19 -25.62
N LYS A 187 -10.06 -5.79 -24.50
CA LYS A 187 -8.60 -5.85 -24.32
C LYS A 187 -8.09 -7.29 -24.36
N LEU A 188 -8.74 -8.19 -23.64
CA LEU A 188 -8.38 -9.62 -23.63
C LEU A 188 -8.54 -10.25 -25.02
N GLU A 189 -9.59 -9.90 -25.76
CA GLU A 189 -9.79 -10.35 -27.15
C GLU A 189 -8.66 -9.88 -28.06
N ASN A 190 -8.27 -8.61 -27.96
CA ASN A 190 -7.13 -8.07 -28.72
C ASN A 190 -5.79 -8.73 -28.37
N GLU A 191 -5.65 -9.26 -27.16
CA GLU A 191 -4.49 -10.03 -26.71
C GLU A 191 -4.57 -11.54 -27.09
N GLY A 192 -5.62 -11.96 -27.80
CA GLY A 192 -5.86 -13.37 -28.15
C GLY A 192 -6.29 -14.24 -26.97
N LYS A 193 -6.80 -13.63 -25.89
CA LYS A 193 -7.20 -14.27 -24.63
C LYS A 193 -8.72 -14.22 -24.40
N GLN A 194 -9.50 -14.28 -25.48
CA GLN A 194 -10.96 -14.32 -25.39
C GLN A 194 -11.42 -15.64 -24.75
N SER A 195 -12.24 -15.57 -23.71
CA SER A 195 -12.86 -16.75 -23.09
C SER A 195 -14.27 -16.98 -23.63
N SER A 196 -14.66 -18.23 -23.76
CA SER A 196 -16.04 -18.63 -24.04
C SER A 196 -16.92 -18.69 -22.78
N ASN A 197 -16.32 -18.67 -21.59
CA ASN A 197 -17.01 -18.82 -20.32
C ASN A 197 -16.75 -17.60 -19.45
N ILE A 198 -17.74 -16.73 -19.33
CA ILE A 198 -17.70 -15.56 -18.45
C ILE A 198 -18.88 -15.70 -17.48
N LEU A 199 -18.61 -15.63 -16.18
CA LEU A 199 -19.62 -15.63 -15.14
C LEU A 199 -19.58 -14.29 -14.40
N VAL A 200 -20.69 -13.55 -14.40
CA VAL A 200 -20.86 -12.33 -13.61
C VAL A 200 -21.74 -12.59 -12.40
N CYS A 201 -21.34 -12.06 -11.24
CA CYS A 201 -22.03 -12.23 -9.97
C CYS A 201 -22.27 -10.87 -9.33
N GLY A 202 -23.49 -10.63 -8.85
CA GLY A 202 -23.86 -9.38 -8.18
C GLY A 202 -25.10 -9.51 -7.31
N ASP A 203 -25.35 -8.49 -6.49
CA ASP A 203 -26.46 -8.46 -5.53
C ASP A 203 -27.23 -7.13 -5.55
N SER A 204 -26.66 -6.05 -6.08
CA SER A 204 -27.24 -4.70 -5.98
C SER A 204 -27.42 -3.99 -7.32
N GLY A 205 -28.08 -2.82 -7.29
CA GLY A 205 -28.34 -2.04 -8.51
C GLY A 205 -27.09 -1.61 -9.29
N ASN A 206 -25.92 -1.48 -8.62
CA ASN A 206 -24.67 -1.14 -9.31
C ASN A 206 -24.11 -2.30 -10.17
N ASP A 207 -24.64 -3.52 -9.98
CA ASP A 207 -24.26 -4.73 -10.70
C ASP A 207 -25.11 -4.98 -11.95
N ALA A 208 -26.25 -4.30 -12.09
CA ALA A 208 -27.20 -4.51 -13.19
C ALA A 208 -26.51 -4.48 -14.59
N GLU A 209 -25.54 -3.59 -14.77
CA GLU A 209 -24.80 -3.48 -16.05
C GLU A 209 -23.90 -4.69 -16.35
N LEU A 210 -23.45 -5.44 -15.34
CA LEU A 210 -22.68 -6.66 -15.56
C LEU A 210 -23.51 -7.72 -16.29
N PHE A 211 -24.81 -7.78 -16.00
CA PHE A 211 -25.75 -8.73 -16.61
C PHE A 211 -26.17 -8.35 -18.04
N ASN A 212 -25.80 -7.15 -18.53
CA ASN A 212 -26.00 -6.74 -19.92
C ASN A 212 -24.92 -7.29 -20.88
N ILE A 213 -23.88 -7.94 -20.35
CA ILE A 213 -22.84 -8.55 -21.17
C ILE A 213 -23.40 -9.80 -21.84
N SER A 214 -23.76 -9.69 -23.12
CA SER A 214 -24.54 -10.71 -23.85
C SER A 214 -23.92 -12.11 -23.90
N GLN A 215 -22.59 -12.18 -23.79
CA GLN A 215 -21.82 -13.43 -23.81
C GLN A 215 -21.54 -14.01 -22.42
N ALA A 216 -22.00 -13.37 -21.35
CA ALA A 216 -21.79 -13.82 -19.98
C ALA A 216 -23.00 -14.59 -19.42
N TYR A 217 -22.70 -15.60 -18.62
CA TYR A 217 -23.61 -16.15 -17.64
C TYR A 217 -23.71 -15.21 -16.44
N GLY A 218 -24.88 -15.11 -15.84
CA GLY A 218 -25.14 -14.22 -14.71
C GLY A 218 -25.76 -14.95 -13.53
N VAL A 219 -25.31 -14.63 -12.32
CA VAL A 219 -25.97 -15.04 -11.09
C VAL A 219 -26.28 -13.85 -10.19
N LEU A 220 -27.54 -13.75 -9.80
CA LEU A 220 -28.02 -12.91 -8.71
C LEU A 220 -28.07 -13.79 -7.46
N VAL A 221 -27.29 -13.45 -6.43
CA VAL A 221 -27.26 -14.22 -5.18
C VAL A 221 -28.57 -14.06 -4.40
N SER A 222 -28.96 -15.04 -3.58
CA SER A 222 -30.31 -15.05 -2.97
C SER A 222 -30.60 -13.87 -2.03
N ASN A 223 -29.55 -13.22 -1.52
CA ASN A 223 -29.63 -12.00 -0.71
C ASN A 223 -29.58 -10.70 -1.53
N SER A 224 -29.89 -10.75 -2.83
CA SER A 224 -29.94 -9.58 -3.71
C SER A 224 -30.94 -8.51 -3.25
N HIS A 225 -30.55 -7.25 -3.41
CA HIS A 225 -31.36 -6.09 -3.11
C HIS A 225 -32.53 -5.93 -4.10
N LYS A 226 -33.58 -5.21 -3.66
CA LYS A 226 -34.87 -5.10 -4.38
C LYS A 226 -34.73 -4.51 -5.78
N GLU A 227 -33.84 -3.54 -5.96
CA GLU A 227 -33.61 -2.89 -7.24
C GLU A 227 -33.04 -3.84 -8.30
N LEU A 228 -32.16 -4.77 -7.92
CA LEU A 228 -31.60 -5.74 -8.85
C LEU A 228 -32.61 -6.85 -9.20
N LEU A 229 -33.42 -7.26 -8.21
CA LEU A 229 -34.52 -8.20 -8.43
C LEU A 229 -35.59 -7.60 -9.37
N GLN A 230 -35.91 -6.32 -9.20
CA GLN A 230 -36.81 -5.61 -10.11
C GLN A 230 -36.21 -5.52 -11.51
N TRP A 231 -34.93 -5.17 -11.62
CA TRP A 231 -34.22 -5.15 -12.90
C TRP A 231 -34.27 -6.52 -13.59
N HIS A 232 -34.08 -7.61 -12.86
CA HIS A 232 -34.17 -8.97 -13.41
C HIS A 232 -35.56 -9.28 -13.95
N GLU A 233 -36.62 -8.98 -13.20
CA GLU A 233 -38.00 -9.20 -13.65
C GLU A 233 -38.34 -8.43 -14.93
N GLU A 234 -37.79 -7.22 -15.08
CA GLU A 234 -38.03 -6.34 -16.23
C GLU A 234 -37.16 -6.68 -17.45
N ASN A 235 -35.94 -7.20 -17.26
CA ASN A 235 -34.93 -7.29 -18.33
C ASN A 235 -34.40 -8.71 -18.59
N ALA A 236 -34.45 -9.61 -17.61
CA ALA A 236 -33.72 -10.89 -17.64
C ALA A 236 -34.55 -12.12 -17.25
N LYS A 237 -35.84 -11.97 -16.93
CA LYS A 237 -36.71 -13.03 -16.42
C LYS A 237 -36.70 -14.32 -17.26
N ASP A 238 -36.72 -14.17 -18.58
CA ASP A 238 -36.75 -15.28 -19.53
C ASP A 238 -35.36 -15.58 -20.14
N ASN A 239 -34.29 -14.97 -19.62
CA ASN A 239 -32.93 -15.18 -20.11
C ASN A 239 -32.33 -16.44 -19.48
N PRO A 240 -32.09 -17.52 -20.25
CA PRO A 240 -31.56 -18.77 -19.69
C PRO A 240 -30.12 -18.67 -19.19
N ASN A 241 -29.39 -17.60 -19.55
CA ASN A 241 -28.02 -17.37 -19.10
C ASN A 241 -27.96 -16.58 -17.80
N ILE A 242 -29.09 -16.14 -17.23
CA ILE A 242 -29.13 -15.41 -15.96
C ILE A 242 -30.00 -16.19 -14.98
N ILE A 243 -29.50 -16.44 -13.77
CA ILE A 243 -30.24 -17.17 -12.74
C ILE A 243 -30.32 -16.38 -11.43
N LEU A 244 -31.41 -16.61 -10.72
CA LEU A 244 -31.52 -16.36 -9.29
C LEU A 244 -30.99 -17.61 -8.56
N ALA A 245 -29.93 -17.44 -7.78
CA ALA A 245 -29.43 -18.50 -6.92
C ALA A 245 -30.36 -18.71 -5.73
N SER A 246 -30.45 -19.96 -5.25
CA SER A 246 -31.07 -20.28 -3.96
C SER A 246 -30.16 -19.92 -2.79
N GLU A 247 -28.84 -19.96 -3.01
CA GLU A 247 -27.82 -19.69 -2.01
C GLU A 247 -27.36 -18.22 -1.99
N ARG A 248 -26.92 -17.77 -0.81
CA ARG A 248 -26.44 -16.40 -0.59
C ARG A 248 -24.95 -16.26 -0.85
N CYS A 249 -24.51 -15.06 -1.18
CA CYS A 249 -23.11 -14.69 -1.29
C CYS A 249 -22.26 -15.72 -2.10
N ALA A 250 -21.04 -16.05 -1.65
CA ALA A 250 -20.13 -16.99 -2.30
C ALA A 250 -20.75 -18.37 -2.59
N ALA A 251 -21.74 -18.83 -1.79
CA ALA A 251 -22.41 -20.09 -2.07
C ALA A 251 -23.31 -20.01 -3.32
N GLY A 252 -23.94 -18.86 -3.57
CA GLY A 252 -24.67 -18.60 -4.81
C GLY A 252 -23.76 -18.63 -6.04
N ILE A 253 -22.52 -18.17 -5.90
CA ILE A 253 -21.50 -18.27 -6.97
C ILE A 253 -21.16 -19.74 -7.26
N ILE A 254 -20.95 -20.55 -6.22
CA ILE A 254 -20.70 -21.99 -6.36
C ILE A 254 -21.89 -22.72 -7.00
N GLU A 255 -23.13 -22.38 -6.60
CA GLU A 255 -24.35 -22.89 -7.23
C GLU A 255 -24.39 -22.56 -8.73
N ALA A 256 -24.01 -21.34 -9.12
CA ALA A 256 -23.98 -20.93 -10.52
C ALA A 256 -22.95 -21.71 -11.36
N LEU A 257 -21.76 -21.96 -10.81
CA LEU A 257 -20.76 -22.81 -11.47
C LEU A 257 -21.33 -24.20 -11.79
N GLN A 258 -22.10 -24.77 -10.87
CA GLN A 258 -22.78 -26.05 -11.06
C GLN A 258 -23.89 -25.95 -12.13
N ARG A 259 -24.79 -24.97 -12.00
CA ARG A 259 -25.98 -24.85 -12.84
C ARG A 259 -25.66 -24.54 -14.31
N PHE A 260 -24.61 -23.76 -14.54
CA PHE A 260 -24.12 -23.45 -15.89
C PHE A 260 -23.06 -24.44 -16.39
N ASN A 261 -22.67 -25.44 -15.58
CA ASN A 261 -21.67 -26.44 -15.92
C ASN A 261 -20.32 -25.81 -16.34
N LEU A 262 -19.84 -24.83 -15.56
CA LEU A 262 -18.64 -24.04 -15.86
C LEU A 262 -17.35 -24.62 -15.27
N GLY A 263 -17.41 -25.86 -14.77
CA GLY A 263 -16.29 -26.58 -14.18
C GLY A 263 -16.66 -27.25 -12.84
N PRO A 264 -15.66 -27.70 -12.05
CA PRO A 264 -15.90 -28.25 -10.72
C PRO A 264 -16.64 -27.27 -9.81
N SER A 265 -17.69 -27.74 -9.14
CA SER A 265 -18.51 -26.93 -8.23
C SER A 265 -18.54 -27.48 -6.80
N PHE A 266 -17.77 -28.52 -6.52
CA PHE A 266 -17.68 -29.12 -5.19
C PHE A 266 -16.42 -28.62 -4.49
N SER A 267 -16.56 -27.93 -3.35
CA SER A 267 -15.41 -27.41 -2.64
C SER A 267 -14.62 -28.56 -1.98
N PRO A 268 -13.29 -28.60 -2.11
CA PRO A 268 -12.44 -29.53 -1.34
C PRO A 268 -12.72 -29.50 0.18
N ARG A 269 -13.20 -28.36 0.70
CA ARG A 269 -13.55 -28.19 2.12
C ARG A 269 -14.75 -29.06 2.55
N ASP A 270 -15.66 -29.37 1.63
CA ASP A 270 -16.89 -30.11 1.87
C ASP A 270 -16.68 -31.64 1.93
N VAL A 271 -15.50 -32.15 1.54
CA VAL A 271 -15.18 -33.59 1.61
C VAL A 271 -14.91 -33.99 3.06
N LEU A 272 -15.79 -34.81 3.66
CA LEU A 272 -15.68 -35.23 5.07
C LEU A 272 -14.82 -36.48 5.28
N ASP A 273 -14.69 -37.36 4.27
CA ASP A 273 -14.02 -38.66 4.41
C ASP A 273 -12.89 -38.86 3.40
N ALA A 274 -11.74 -39.34 3.89
CA ALA A 274 -10.55 -39.69 3.12
C ALA A 274 -10.75 -40.88 2.14
N GLU A 275 -11.99 -41.29 1.86
CA GLU A 275 -12.34 -42.43 1.01
C GLU A 275 -12.71 -42.04 -0.43
N HIS A 276 -12.82 -40.74 -0.76
CA HIS A 276 -13.13 -40.26 -2.12
C HIS A 276 -11.93 -39.63 -2.85
N PHE A 277 -10.73 -40.22 -2.74
CA PHE A 277 -9.62 -39.91 -3.66
C PHE A 277 -9.77 -40.74 -4.94
N GLN A 278 -10.71 -40.37 -5.80
CA GLN A 278 -10.79 -40.87 -7.17
C GLN A 278 -10.92 -39.70 -8.14
N GLU A 279 -9.88 -38.88 -8.25
CA GLU A 279 -9.62 -38.17 -9.51
C GLU A 279 -8.57 -38.96 -10.29
N GLU A 280 -8.90 -39.34 -11.53
CA GLU A 280 -8.03 -40.07 -12.45
C GLU A 280 -6.80 -39.23 -12.91
N VAL A 281 -6.79 -37.94 -12.58
CA VAL A 281 -5.78 -36.96 -12.97
C VAL A 281 -5.20 -36.31 -11.72
N LEU A 282 -3.87 -36.37 -11.61
CA LEU A 282 -3.12 -35.80 -10.50
C LEU A 282 -2.91 -34.29 -10.74
N ASP A 283 -3.56 -33.45 -9.93
CA ASP A 283 -3.45 -31.99 -9.98
C ASP A 283 -2.62 -31.46 -8.79
N PRO A 284 -1.40 -30.92 -9.03
CA PRO A 284 -0.54 -30.37 -7.98
C PRO A 284 -1.20 -29.28 -7.13
N ALA A 285 -2.08 -28.45 -7.69
CA ALA A 285 -2.78 -27.41 -6.94
C ALA A 285 -3.79 -28.03 -5.98
N HIS A 286 -4.59 -28.98 -6.47
CA HIS A 286 -5.56 -29.71 -5.66
C HIS A 286 -4.89 -30.41 -4.47
N GLU A 287 -3.79 -31.11 -4.69
CA GLU A 287 -3.07 -31.85 -3.64
C GLU A 287 -2.55 -30.94 -2.51
N VAL A 288 -2.03 -29.76 -2.85
CA VAL A 288 -1.57 -28.78 -1.84
C VAL A 288 -2.75 -28.21 -1.05
N VAL A 289 -3.86 -27.89 -1.72
CA VAL A 289 -5.08 -27.42 -1.04
C VAL A 289 -5.60 -28.50 -0.08
N GLN A 290 -5.68 -29.76 -0.53
CA GLN A 290 -6.11 -30.89 0.30
C GLN A 290 -5.22 -31.09 1.54
N PHE A 291 -3.89 -30.99 1.38
CA PHE A 291 -2.97 -31.10 2.50
C PHE A 291 -3.24 -30.06 3.60
N TYR A 292 -3.49 -28.80 3.22
CA TYR A 292 -3.73 -27.74 4.20
C TYR A 292 -5.14 -27.78 4.81
N LEU A 293 -6.14 -28.24 4.06
CA LEU A 293 -7.46 -28.51 4.62
C LEU A 293 -7.42 -29.68 5.61
N PHE A 294 -6.65 -30.74 5.32
CA PHE A 294 -6.39 -31.80 6.28
C PHE A 294 -5.72 -31.23 7.55
N TYR A 295 -4.71 -30.37 7.40
CA TYR A 295 -4.02 -29.77 8.54
C TYR A 295 -4.96 -28.91 9.41
N GLU A 296 -5.84 -28.14 8.78
CA GLU A 296 -6.89 -27.39 9.49
C GLU A 296 -7.82 -28.32 10.27
N LYS A 297 -8.44 -29.30 9.59
CA LYS A 297 -9.37 -30.25 10.21
C LYS A 297 -8.72 -31.05 11.34
N TRP A 298 -7.45 -31.40 11.20
CA TRP A 298 -6.66 -32.05 12.25
C TRP A 298 -6.53 -31.15 13.49
N ARG A 299 -6.21 -29.86 13.31
CA ARG A 299 -6.13 -28.90 14.43
C ARG A 299 -7.49 -28.57 15.03
N SER A 300 -8.54 -28.52 14.24
CA SER A 300 -9.92 -28.34 14.71
C SER A 300 -10.48 -29.60 15.40
N GLY A 301 -9.78 -30.74 15.28
CA GLY A 301 -10.20 -32.01 15.88
C GLY A 301 -11.38 -32.65 15.15
N GLU A 302 -11.62 -32.27 13.89
CA GLU A 302 -12.65 -32.84 13.02
C GLU A 302 -12.25 -34.21 12.45
N VAL A 303 -10.93 -34.47 12.35
CA VAL A 303 -10.38 -35.77 11.96
C VAL A 303 -9.99 -36.55 13.22
N ASP A 304 -10.24 -37.86 13.22
CA ASP A 304 -9.85 -38.75 14.32
C ASP A 304 -8.34 -38.73 14.58
N LYS A 305 -7.96 -38.68 15.87
CA LYS A 305 -6.57 -38.71 16.31
C LYS A 305 -5.95 -40.10 16.09
N SER A 306 -5.47 -40.35 14.87
CA SER A 306 -4.98 -41.65 14.43
C SER A 306 -3.48 -41.66 14.15
N ASP A 307 -2.74 -42.53 14.86
CA ASP A 307 -1.32 -42.77 14.56
C ASP A 307 -1.09 -43.34 13.15
N LYS A 308 -2.11 -43.99 12.56
CA LYS A 308 -2.08 -44.45 11.16
C LYS A 308 -2.00 -43.26 10.20
N CYS A 309 -2.75 -42.19 10.48
CA CYS A 309 -2.75 -40.98 9.67
C CYS A 309 -1.38 -40.29 9.66
N LEU A 310 -0.76 -40.10 10.84
CA LEU A 310 0.57 -39.49 10.96
C LEU A 310 1.66 -40.34 10.28
N LYS A 311 1.58 -41.67 10.37
CA LYS A 311 2.48 -42.59 9.65
C LYS A 311 2.33 -42.44 8.13
N ASN A 312 1.11 -42.32 7.64
CA ASN A 312 0.86 -42.11 6.21
C ASN A 312 1.44 -40.76 5.75
N LEU A 313 1.25 -39.66 6.49
CA LEU A 313 1.87 -38.37 6.17
C LEU A 313 3.41 -38.46 6.11
N LYS A 314 4.03 -39.23 7.01
CA LYS A 314 5.48 -39.49 6.96
C LYS A 314 5.90 -40.27 5.72
N SER A 315 5.11 -41.26 5.28
CA SER A 315 5.42 -41.98 4.04
C SER A 315 5.24 -41.12 2.79
N LEU A 316 4.35 -40.12 2.84
CA LEU A 316 4.10 -39.17 1.76
C LEU A 316 5.08 -37.99 1.77
N SER A 317 6.00 -37.90 2.72
CA SER A 317 6.94 -36.79 2.84
C SER A 317 8.38 -37.27 2.90
N SER A 318 9.25 -36.55 2.21
CA SER A 318 10.69 -36.77 2.29
C SER A 318 11.21 -36.49 3.69
N PRO A 319 12.07 -37.35 4.26
CA PRO A 319 12.70 -37.10 5.55
C PRO A 319 13.62 -35.86 5.54
N LEU A 320 14.01 -35.38 4.35
CA LEU A 320 14.79 -34.15 4.17
C LEU A 320 13.89 -32.92 3.92
N GLY A 321 12.57 -33.10 3.82
CA GLY A 321 11.64 -32.01 3.65
C GLY A 321 11.67 -31.07 4.87
N ILE A 322 11.52 -29.78 4.61
CA ILE A 322 11.34 -28.76 5.65
C ILE A 322 9.86 -28.35 5.64
N PHE A 323 9.27 -28.17 6.81
CA PHE A 323 8.00 -27.49 6.99
C PHE A 323 8.30 -26.07 7.47
N VAL A 324 7.68 -25.08 6.81
CA VAL A 324 7.77 -23.68 7.19
C VAL A 324 6.43 -23.24 7.77
N HIS A 325 6.41 -22.99 9.07
CA HIS A 325 5.25 -22.41 9.75
C HIS A 325 5.14 -20.91 9.39
N PRO A 326 3.93 -20.30 9.31
CA PRO A 326 3.79 -18.87 9.00
C PRO A 326 4.46 -17.90 9.98
N SER A 327 4.89 -18.38 11.14
CA SER A 327 5.74 -17.61 12.06
C SER A 327 7.21 -17.53 11.62
N GLY A 328 7.59 -18.18 10.51
CA GLY A 328 8.98 -18.29 10.04
C GLY A 328 9.79 -19.40 10.72
N VAL A 329 9.15 -20.24 11.53
CA VAL A 329 9.81 -21.42 12.12
C VAL A 329 9.95 -22.49 11.06
N GLU A 330 11.19 -22.84 10.75
CA GLU A 330 11.55 -23.96 9.90
C GLU A 330 11.81 -25.19 10.76
N LYS A 331 11.27 -26.33 10.35
CA LYS A 331 11.45 -27.60 11.05
C LYS A 331 11.47 -28.75 10.06
N PRO A 332 12.28 -29.82 10.26
CA PRO A 332 12.17 -31.00 9.43
C PRO A 332 10.74 -31.52 9.42
N ILE A 333 10.22 -31.86 8.24
CA ILE A 333 8.80 -32.18 8.06
C ILE A 333 8.38 -33.39 8.89
N HIS A 334 9.26 -34.38 9.07
CA HIS A 334 8.98 -35.53 9.94
C HIS A 334 8.89 -35.15 11.42
N GLU A 335 9.73 -34.23 11.88
CA GLU A 335 9.63 -33.71 13.25
C GLU A 335 8.38 -32.83 13.42
N TRP A 336 7.99 -32.06 12.40
CA TRP A 336 6.73 -31.32 12.41
C TRP A 336 5.51 -32.26 12.43
N ILE A 337 5.55 -33.37 11.69
CA ILE A 337 4.49 -34.40 11.74
C ILE A 337 4.42 -35.04 13.14
N ASP A 338 5.54 -35.20 13.84
CA ASP A 338 5.51 -35.67 15.23
C ASP A 338 4.83 -34.65 16.16
N ASP A 339 5.11 -33.35 15.97
CA ASP A 339 4.46 -32.27 16.72
C ASP A 339 2.95 -32.17 16.44
N LEU A 340 2.48 -32.53 15.23
CA LEU A 340 1.04 -32.54 14.89
C LEU A 340 0.22 -33.31 15.92
N LYS A 341 0.78 -34.37 16.51
CA LYS A 341 0.09 -35.15 17.55
C LYS A 341 -0.30 -34.31 18.77
N THR A 342 0.47 -33.27 19.08
CA THR A 342 0.18 -32.33 20.18
C THR A 342 -0.76 -31.21 19.80
N LEU A 343 -0.90 -30.91 18.50
CA LEU A 343 -1.73 -29.82 17.98
C LEU A 343 -3.17 -30.24 17.67
N HIS A 344 -3.47 -31.55 17.70
CA HIS A 344 -4.81 -32.09 17.43
C HIS A 344 -5.85 -31.50 18.39
N GLY A 345 -6.92 -30.93 17.85
CA GLY A 345 -8.03 -30.35 18.60
C GLY A 345 -7.79 -28.96 19.21
N GLU A 346 -6.55 -28.44 19.21
CA GLU A 346 -6.22 -27.11 19.77
C GLU A 346 -6.95 -25.96 19.04
N GLY A 347 -7.19 -26.12 17.74
CA GLY A 347 -7.84 -25.13 16.89
C GLY A 347 -9.32 -24.90 17.21
N LYS A 348 -9.96 -25.88 17.86
CA LYS A 348 -11.39 -25.83 18.20
C LYS A 348 -11.72 -24.70 19.17
N GLU A 349 -10.81 -24.41 20.12
CA GLU A 349 -10.98 -23.32 21.09
C GLU A 349 -10.53 -21.96 20.55
N LYS A 350 -9.81 -21.93 19.41
CA LYS A 350 -9.06 -20.75 18.92
C LYS A 350 -9.57 -20.17 17.60
N GLN A 351 -10.68 -20.69 17.06
CA GLN A 351 -11.20 -20.35 15.72
C GLN A 351 -10.08 -20.42 14.67
N PHE A 352 -9.60 -21.63 14.42
CA PHE A 352 -8.47 -21.88 13.53
C PHE A 352 -8.93 -22.13 12.09
N HIS A 353 -8.50 -21.28 11.16
CA HIS A 353 -8.80 -21.40 9.73
C HIS A 353 -7.55 -21.23 8.88
N ILE A 354 -7.47 -21.95 7.77
CA ILE A 354 -6.40 -21.89 6.77
C ILE A 354 -7.02 -21.64 5.40
N TRP A 355 -6.35 -20.80 4.62
CA TRP A 355 -6.58 -20.72 3.18
C TRP A 355 -5.28 -20.48 2.45
N LEU A 356 -5.26 -20.88 1.19
CA LEU A 356 -4.16 -20.61 0.27
C LEU A 356 -4.57 -19.50 -0.67
N ASP A 357 -3.58 -18.80 -1.22
CA ASP A 357 -3.74 -17.77 -2.25
C ASP A 357 -2.60 -17.90 -3.26
N ARG A 358 -2.85 -17.55 -4.53
CA ARG A 358 -1.87 -17.61 -5.62
C ARG A 358 -1.20 -18.99 -5.77
N VAL A 359 -1.95 -20.08 -5.69
CA VAL A 359 -1.46 -21.42 -5.96
C VAL A 359 -1.13 -21.58 -7.44
N LEU A 360 0.15 -21.67 -7.75
CA LEU A 360 0.70 -21.82 -9.10
C LEU A 360 1.69 -22.98 -9.11
N PHE A 361 1.67 -23.80 -10.15
CA PHE A 361 2.64 -24.88 -10.31
C PHE A 361 3.33 -24.82 -11.67
N SER A 362 4.55 -25.34 -11.71
CA SER A 362 5.31 -25.54 -12.95
C SER A 362 6.01 -26.89 -12.91
N HIS A 363 6.02 -27.59 -14.04
CA HIS A 363 6.75 -28.85 -14.18
C HIS A 363 8.26 -28.63 -14.12
N ILE A 364 8.96 -29.51 -13.41
CA ILE A 364 10.43 -29.62 -13.44
C ILE A 364 10.83 -30.85 -14.27
N SER A 365 10.08 -31.94 -14.16
CA SER A 365 10.21 -33.16 -14.96
C SER A 365 8.82 -33.77 -15.24
N SER A 366 8.79 -34.93 -15.89
CA SER A 366 7.56 -35.67 -16.21
C SER A 366 6.73 -36.06 -14.98
N ASP A 367 7.37 -36.16 -13.82
CA ASP A 367 6.81 -36.68 -12.57
C ASP A 367 7.03 -35.73 -11.39
N THR A 368 7.54 -34.52 -11.62
CA THR A 368 7.90 -33.59 -10.54
C THR A 368 7.48 -32.17 -10.86
N TRP A 369 6.88 -31.51 -9.87
CA TRP A 369 6.35 -30.14 -9.94
C TRP A 369 6.92 -29.29 -8.82
N ILE A 370 7.13 -28.01 -9.10
CA ILE A 370 7.25 -27.00 -8.05
C ILE A 370 5.94 -26.23 -7.97
N VAL A 371 5.35 -26.21 -6.78
CA VAL A 371 4.14 -25.45 -6.45
C VAL A 371 4.54 -24.27 -5.59
N LYS A 372 4.06 -23.07 -5.94
CA LYS A 372 4.27 -21.81 -5.26
C LYS A 372 2.91 -21.29 -4.80
N PHE A 373 2.80 -20.83 -3.57
CA PHE A 373 1.55 -20.31 -3.02
C PHE A 373 1.82 -19.48 -1.77
N ASP A 374 0.88 -18.64 -1.41
CA ASP A 374 0.85 -17.98 -0.12
C ASP A 374 -0.12 -18.72 0.80
N LYS A 375 0.37 -19.06 1.98
CA LYS A 375 -0.41 -19.71 3.03
C LYS A 375 -0.83 -18.68 4.05
N HIS A 376 -2.10 -18.69 4.42
CA HIS A 376 -2.66 -17.85 5.46
C HIS A 376 -3.26 -18.69 6.58
N GLU A 377 -2.97 -18.34 7.84
CA GLU A 377 -3.51 -19.00 9.03
C GLU A 377 -4.16 -17.94 9.93
N LEU A 378 -5.45 -18.09 10.18
CA LEU A 378 -6.19 -17.35 11.19
C LEU A 378 -6.21 -18.16 12.48
N SER A 379 -5.74 -17.55 13.58
CA SER A 379 -5.78 -18.15 14.92
C SER A 379 -5.88 -17.02 15.94
N GLU A 380 -6.78 -17.14 16.92
CA GLU A 380 -6.92 -16.14 18.00
C GLU A 380 -7.12 -14.70 17.45
N GLY A 381 -7.90 -14.56 16.37
CA GLY A 381 -8.18 -13.27 15.72
C GLY A 381 -7.02 -12.64 14.96
N LYS A 382 -5.89 -13.34 14.80
CA LYS A 382 -4.71 -12.85 14.07
C LYS A 382 -4.45 -13.70 12.84
N VAL A 383 -4.28 -13.04 11.69
CA VAL A 383 -3.85 -13.67 10.45
C VAL A 383 -2.32 -13.65 10.36
N ARG A 384 -1.72 -14.82 10.14
CA ARG A 384 -0.31 -15.01 9.82
C ARG A 384 -0.18 -15.51 8.40
N SER A 385 0.87 -15.12 7.69
CA SER A 385 1.01 -15.46 6.27
C SER A 385 2.45 -15.73 5.88
N CYS A 386 2.68 -16.68 4.99
CA CYS A 386 4.00 -16.96 4.43
C CYS A 386 3.92 -17.42 2.98
N SER A 387 4.88 -16.98 2.16
CA SER A 387 5.06 -17.50 0.80
C SER A 387 5.82 -18.81 0.85
N THR A 388 5.29 -19.83 0.21
CA THR A 388 5.74 -21.22 0.32
C THR A 388 6.02 -21.79 -1.06
N ARG A 389 7.09 -22.60 -1.16
CA ARG A 389 7.41 -23.39 -2.35
C ARG A 389 7.56 -24.84 -1.97
N VAL A 390 6.86 -25.71 -2.66
CA VAL A 390 6.83 -27.15 -2.41
C VAL A 390 7.21 -27.89 -3.68
N LEU A 391 8.11 -28.86 -3.55
CA LEU A 391 8.44 -29.82 -4.59
C LEU A 391 7.56 -31.06 -4.40
N LEU A 392 6.71 -31.37 -5.37
CA LEU A 392 5.86 -32.56 -5.40
C LEU A 392 6.40 -33.53 -6.45
N SER A 393 6.46 -34.83 -6.13
CA SER A 393 6.86 -35.87 -7.07
C SER A 393 5.94 -37.08 -7.03
N CYS A 394 5.62 -37.64 -8.19
CA CYS A 394 4.82 -38.86 -8.32
C CYS A 394 5.73 -40.09 -8.31
N GLN A 395 5.65 -40.94 -7.28
CA GLN A 395 6.56 -42.08 -7.12
C GLN A 395 6.14 -43.37 -7.83
N TYR A 396 5.03 -43.40 -8.60
CA TYR A 396 4.58 -44.61 -9.29
C TYR A 396 4.00 -44.33 -10.68
N CYS A 397 4.71 -44.72 -11.75
CA CYS A 397 4.18 -44.71 -13.13
C CYS A 397 3.23 -45.89 -13.47
N LEU A 398 2.58 -46.51 -12.49
CA LEU A 398 1.55 -47.54 -12.72
C LEU A 398 0.40 -47.40 -11.69
N CYS A 399 -0.56 -46.49 -12.00
CA CYS A 399 -1.87 -46.23 -11.36
C CYS A 399 -1.92 -45.56 -9.96
N PRO A 400 -3.00 -44.80 -9.66
CA PRO A 400 -2.92 -43.48 -9.01
C PRO A 400 -3.34 -43.53 -7.55
N SER A 401 -2.54 -42.96 -6.66
CA SER A 401 -2.99 -42.38 -5.38
C SER A 401 -1.79 -41.84 -4.61
N SER A 402 -1.64 -40.51 -4.61
CA SER A 402 -0.72 -39.68 -3.82
C SER A 402 0.65 -39.31 -4.41
N LEU A 403 0.93 -38.00 -4.33
CA LEU A 403 2.25 -37.38 -4.54
C LEU A 403 3.07 -37.44 -3.25
N THR A 404 4.38 -37.66 -3.40
CA THR A 404 5.35 -37.56 -2.31
C THR A 404 5.95 -36.15 -2.30
N LEU A 405 5.94 -35.49 -1.15
CA LEU A 405 6.49 -34.15 -0.94
C LEU A 405 8.02 -34.25 -0.77
N VAL A 406 8.80 -33.93 -1.80
CA VAL A 406 10.23 -34.26 -1.85
C VAL A 406 11.11 -33.19 -1.17
N THR A 407 10.75 -31.91 -1.22
CA THR A 407 11.45 -30.80 -0.53
C THR A 407 10.59 -29.52 -0.49
N SER A 408 10.66 -28.70 0.57
CA SER A 408 10.36 -27.26 0.45
C SER A 408 11.69 -26.53 0.33
N SER A 409 11.93 -25.77 -0.75
CA SER A 409 13.14 -24.97 -0.89
C SER A 409 12.76 -23.51 -1.18
N VAL A 410 13.19 -22.61 -0.30
CA VAL A 410 13.29 -21.19 -0.61
C VAL A 410 14.45 -21.02 -1.60
N SER A 411 14.25 -20.22 -2.65
CA SER A 411 15.38 -19.79 -3.47
C SER A 411 16.14 -18.70 -2.71
N PHE A 412 17.25 -19.08 -2.08
CA PHE A 412 18.29 -18.15 -1.66
C PHE A 412 19.25 -17.95 -2.85
N LEU A 413 19.39 -16.71 -3.33
CA LEU A 413 20.60 -16.29 -4.07
C LEU A 413 21.71 -16.11 -3.03
N GLN A 414 22.49 -17.16 -2.78
CA GLN A 414 23.70 -17.08 -1.95
C GLN A 414 24.93 -17.01 -2.85
N MET A 415 25.66 -15.90 -2.79
CA MET A 415 27.09 -15.85 -3.07
C MET A 415 27.77 -15.32 -1.81
N ALA A 416 28.08 -16.21 -0.87
CA ALA A 416 29.20 -16.03 0.05
C ALA A 416 29.58 -17.39 0.66
N THR A 417 30.78 -17.80 0.32
CA THR A 417 31.51 -18.98 0.78
C THR A 417 31.78 -18.98 2.28
N LEU A 418 31.65 -20.18 2.86
CA LEU A 418 32.38 -20.76 4.00
C LEU A 418 32.59 -19.91 5.27
N ASN A 419 32.03 -20.39 6.40
CA ASN A 419 32.85 -20.72 7.57
C ASN A 419 32.11 -21.67 8.52
N THR A 420 32.62 -22.89 8.60
CA THR A 420 32.41 -23.86 9.69
C THR A 420 33.28 -23.48 10.90
N LEU A 421 32.71 -23.48 12.12
CA LEU A 421 33.23 -24.16 13.34
C LEU A 421 32.61 -23.59 14.65
N VAL A 422 31.84 -24.46 15.32
CA VAL A 422 31.92 -24.83 16.76
C VAL A 422 31.30 -23.93 17.85
N PHE A 423 30.16 -24.42 18.36
CA PHE A 423 29.77 -24.67 19.76
C PHE A 423 30.67 -24.13 20.90
N PHE A 424 30.10 -23.39 21.85
CA PHE A 424 29.87 -23.80 23.26
C PHE A 424 29.35 -22.60 24.10
N PHE A 425 28.62 -22.92 25.17
CA PHE A 425 28.05 -22.02 26.21
C PHE A 425 26.77 -21.26 25.84
N PHE A 426 25.62 -21.78 26.29
CA PHE A 426 24.92 -21.21 27.45
C PHE A 426 23.76 -22.15 27.84
N SER A 427 24.10 -23.16 28.64
CA SER A 427 23.16 -23.81 29.55
C SER A 427 23.54 -23.35 30.95
N LEU A 428 22.91 -22.26 31.41
CA LEU A 428 22.60 -22.03 32.83
C LEU A 428 21.72 -20.79 32.94
N CYS A 429 20.72 -20.87 33.82
CA CYS A 429 19.80 -19.81 34.22
C CYS A 429 18.49 -19.68 33.42
N LEU A 430 17.82 -20.83 33.21
CA LEU A 430 16.45 -20.94 33.71
C LEU A 430 16.53 -21.14 35.23
N ILE A 431 16.11 -20.13 35.99
CA ILE A 431 15.49 -20.16 37.33
C ILE A 431 15.44 -18.69 37.80
N LEU A 432 14.29 -18.26 38.33
CA LEU A 432 13.83 -16.89 38.62
C LEU A 432 13.28 -16.20 37.36
N SER A 433 11.98 -16.09 37.09
CA SER A 433 10.82 -15.96 37.97
C SER A 433 9.55 -16.34 37.17
N LYS A 434 8.82 -17.35 37.66
CA LYS A 434 7.38 -17.51 37.41
C LYS A 434 6.65 -16.87 38.60
N LYS A 435 5.96 -15.75 38.39
CA LYS A 435 4.68 -15.40 39.04
C LYS A 435 4.21 -14.01 38.62
N ALA A 436 3.13 -13.96 37.84
CA ALA A 436 1.92 -13.18 38.12
C ALA A 436 1.00 -13.28 36.90
N SER A 437 0.05 -14.21 36.98
CA SER A 437 -1.22 -14.14 36.28
C SER A 437 -2.18 -13.31 37.14
N SER A 438 -3.16 -12.68 36.47
CA SER A 438 -4.34 -11.96 36.95
C SER A 438 -4.16 -10.51 37.42
N GLN A 439 -4.41 -9.57 36.50
CA GLN A 439 -5.50 -8.59 36.66
C GLN A 439 -6.11 -8.33 35.26
N LEU A 440 -7.43 -8.53 35.20
CA LEU A 440 -8.30 -8.34 34.05
C LEU A 440 -8.57 -6.85 33.77
N ASP A 441 -8.93 -6.60 32.51
CA ASP A 441 -9.92 -5.64 32.02
C ASP A 441 -9.74 -4.15 32.31
N GLU A 442 -9.22 -3.44 31.30
CA GLU A 442 -9.84 -2.26 30.67
C GLU A 442 -8.87 -1.67 29.64
N LEU A 443 -8.97 -2.08 28.37
CA LEU A 443 -8.56 -1.22 27.24
C LEU A 443 -9.16 -1.72 25.91
N TRP A 444 -10.47 -1.58 25.77
CA TRP A 444 -11.12 -1.54 24.46
C TRP A 444 -11.23 -0.08 24.00
N LEU A 445 -11.07 0.11 22.68
CA LEU A 445 -11.32 1.33 21.89
C LEU A 445 -10.21 2.40 21.87
N VAL A 446 -9.28 2.29 20.92
CA VAL A 446 -9.19 3.14 19.70
C VAL A 446 -8.36 2.35 18.69
N GLY A 447 -9.01 1.78 17.67
CA GLY A 447 -8.32 1.29 16.49
C GLY A 447 -8.20 2.45 15.51
N ASP A 448 -6.99 2.99 15.34
CA ASP A 448 -6.72 3.95 14.27
C ASP A 448 -6.53 3.18 12.95
N ASP A 449 -7.51 3.32 12.06
CA ASP A 449 -7.47 3.00 10.64
C ASP A 449 -6.49 3.97 9.95
N ASP A 450 -5.27 3.55 9.57
CA ASP A 450 -4.44 4.32 8.61
C ASP A 450 -3.19 3.55 8.08
N ASP A 451 -3.37 2.30 7.60
CA ASP A 451 -2.27 1.56 6.97
C ASP A 451 -2.24 1.70 5.44
N ASP A 452 -1.40 2.61 4.97
CA ASP A 452 -1.01 2.89 3.57
C ASP A 452 -0.36 1.67 2.86
N PRO A 453 -0.81 1.28 1.65
CA PRO A 453 -0.31 0.10 0.92
C PRO A 453 1.19 0.09 0.61
N LEU A 454 1.86 1.26 0.53
CA LEU A 454 3.33 1.29 0.40
C LEU A 454 4.04 0.71 1.63
N ARG A 455 3.42 0.90 2.81
CA ARG A 455 3.91 0.39 4.10
C ARG A 455 3.78 -1.12 4.19
N ALA A 456 2.71 -1.69 3.63
CA ALA A 456 2.52 -3.14 3.51
C ALA A 456 3.55 -3.79 2.56
N LEU A 457 3.96 -3.09 1.49
CA LEU A 457 4.99 -3.55 0.56
C LEU A 457 6.41 -3.45 1.15
N GLN A 458 6.73 -2.36 1.87
CA GLN A 458 8.02 -2.22 2.56
C GLN A 458 8.19 -3.22 3.71
N THR A 459 7.10 -3.57 4.39
CA THR A 459 7.10 -4.59 5.46
C THR A 459 7.14 -6.03 4.94
N ARG A 460 6.67 -6.31 3.70
CA ARG A 460 6.79 -7.63 3.06
C ARG A 460 8.23 -8.02 2.70
N HIS A 461 9.12 -7.05 2.49
CA HIS A 461 10.54 -7.29 2.13
C HIS A 461 11.51 -7.36 3.32
N GLU A 462 11.08 -7.12 4.56
CA GLU A 462 11.93 -7.26 5.76
C GLU A 462 11.37 -8.29 6.74
N ARG A 463 12.22 -9.21 7.18
CA ARG A 463 11.94 -10.14 8.29
C ARG A 463 11.44 -9.37 9.52
N ARG A 464 10.28 -9.78 10.04
CA ARG A 464 9.63 -9.27 11.27
C ARG A 464 10.52 -9.49 12.51
N GLU A 465 11.34 -8.51 12.84
CA GLU A 465 11.40 -8.03 14.23
C GLU A 465 10.32 -6.95 14.36
N GLU A 466 9.64 -6.82 15.50
CA GLU A 466 8.64 -5.77 15.77
C GLU A 466 9.27 -4.37 15.63
N LYS A 467 9.33 -3.83 14.42
CA LYS A 467 9.83 -2.47 14.17
C LYS A 467 8.69 -1.48 14.36
N CYS A 468 8.91 -0.51 15.25
CA CYS A 468 8.03 0.61 15.54
C CYS A 468 7.84 1.48 14.28
N ASP A 469 6.60 1.73 13.87
CA ASP A 469 6.28 2.71 12.83
C ASP A 469 6.42 4.12 13.41
N TYR A 470 7.51 4.80 13.02
CA TYR A 470 7.81 6.15 13.48
C TYR A 470 6.93 7.24 12.85
N SER A 471 6.09 6.91 11.87
CA SER A 471 5.15 7.86 11.26
C SER A 471 3.81 7.95 12.01
N VAL A 472 3.53 6.99 12.90
CA VAL A 472 2.30 6.93 13.71
C VAL A 472 2.65 7.19 15.18
N GLY A 473 1.86 8.04 15.83
CA GLY A 473 2.14 8.43 17.20
C GLY A 473 1.40 9.69 17.62
N LYS A 474 1.87 10.29 18.72
CA LYS A 474 1.35 11.56 19.23
C LYS A 474 2.47 12.44 19.75
N TRP A 475 2.32 13.74 19.54
CA TRP A 475 3.22 14.72 20.13
C TRP A 475 3.07 14.69 21.65
N SER A 476 4.19 14.56 22.34
CA SER A 476 4.25 14.61 23.81
C SER A 476 5.19 15.72 24.25
N TYR A 477 4.81 16.43 25.30
CA TYR A 477 5.64 17.47 25.87
C TYR A 477 6.76 16.84 26.70
N ASP A 478 8.00 17.32 26.51
CA ASP A 478 9.19 16.88 27.22
C ASP A 478 10.09 18.10 27.53
N GLU A 479 10.26 18.39 28.82
CA GLU A 479 11.02 19.54 29.30
C GLU A 479 12.50 19.50 28.92
N THR A 480 13.04 18.31 28.65
CA THR A 480 14.45 18.10 28.31
C THR A 480 14.81 18.52 26.89
N TYR A 481 13.83 18.74 26.01
CA TYR A 481 14.05 19.36 24.70
C TYR A 481 14.23 20.88 24.85
N PRO A 482 14.82 21.61 23.90
CA PRO A 482 15.50 21.10 22.71
C PRO A 482 16.85 20.44 23.02
N LEU A 483 17.35 19.62 22.10
CA LEU A 483 18.60 18.87 22.27
C LEU A 483 19.87 19.70 22.06
N TYR A 484 19.72 20.95 21.59
CA TYR A 484 20.81 21.90 21.43
C TYR A 484 20.32 23.34 21.61
N ASP A 485 21.26 24.24 21.89
CA ASP A 485 21.00 25.66 22.06
C ASP A 485 20.73 26.34 20.69
N SER A 486 19.79 27.29 20.67
CA SER A 486 19.52 28.19 19.52
C SER A 486 20.76 28.99 19.06
N ASN A 487 21.84 28.97 19.84
CA ASN A 487 23.14 29.55 19.55
C ASN A 487 24.03 28.72 18.62
N CYS A 488 23.58 27.54 18.13
CA CYS A 488 24.32 26.75 17.15
C CYS A 488 24.82 27.63 15.97
N PRO A 489 26.13 27.64 15.68
CA PRO A 489 26.73 28.60 14.73
C PRO A 489 26.43 28.27 13.25
N TYR A 490 25.85 27.10 12.98
CA TYR A 490 25.52 26.63 11.64
C TYR A 490 24.08 26.96 11.23
N LEU A 491 23.28 27.54 12.14
CA LEU A 491 21.92 27.97 11.84
C LEU A 491 21.92 29.26 11.03
N SER A 492 21.14 29.27 9.95
CA SER A 492 20.80 30.48 9.25
C SER A 492 19.93 31.40 10.12
N SER A 493 20.07 32.71 9.93
CA SER A 493 19.26 33.70 10.65
C SER A 493 17.76 33.47 10.42
N ALA A 494 17.35 33.01 9.23
CA ALA A 494 15.94 32.78 8.90
C ALA A 494 15.23 31.75 9.79
N LEU A 495 15.96 30.78 10.32
CA LEU A 495 15.42 29.68 11.13
C LEU A 495 15.63 29.90 12.64
N SER A 496 16.43 30.90 13.01
CA SER A 496 16.82 31.21 14.39
C SER A 496 15.75 32.06 15.11
N CYS A 497 14.53 31.53 15.26
CA CYS A 497 13.36 32.29 15.71
C CYS A 497 13.53 32.99 17.07
N GLN A 498 14.12 32.32 18.06
CA GLN A 498 14.39 32.91 19.38
C GLN A 498 15.35 34.10 19.28
N LYS A 499 16.46 33.97 18.53
CA LYS A 499 17.40 35.08 18.27
C LYS A 499 16.74 36.23 17.51
N ASN A 500 15.75 35.93 16.68
CA ASN A 500 14.98 36.91 15.94
C ASN A 500 13.89 37.61 16.79
N GLY A 501 13.76 37.26 18.07
CA GLY A 501 12.85 37.91 19.00
C GLY A 501 11.50 37.22 19.19
N ARG A 502 11.37 35.93 18.82
CA ARG A 502 10.18 35.14 19.15
C ARG A 502 10.06 35.01 20.68
N PRO A 503 8.97 35.45 21.31
CA PRO A 503 8.87 35.52 22.76
C PRO A 503 8.55 34.17 23.43
N ASP A 504 7.88 33.26 22.74
CA ASP A 504 7.52 31.92 23.22
C ASP A 504 8.54 30.87 22.79
N SER A 505 8.82 29.88 23.66
CA SER A 505 9.74 28.76 23.40
C SER A 505 9.10 27.38 23.57
N TYR A 506 7.83 27.30 23.96
CA TYR A 506 7.12 26.03 24.21
C TYR A 506 7.06 25.12 22.97
N TYR A 507 7.08 25.67 21.76
CA TYR A 507 7.13 24.89 20.51
C TYR A 507 8.38 24.01 20.39
N GLN A 508 9.45 24.33 21.13
CA GLN A 508 10.71 23.56 21.14
C GLN A 508 10.65 22.34 22.06
N LYS A 509 9.61 22.21 22.89
CA LYS A 509 9.53 21.23 23.99
C LYS A 509 8.73 19.97 23.65
N TRP A 510 8.53 19.70 22.36
CA TRP A 510 7.68 18.61 21.90
C TRP A 510 8.51 17.51 21.25
N ARG A 511 8.20 16.26 21.60
CA ARG A 511 8.84 15.05 21.04
C ARG A 511 7.81 14.09 20.45
N TRP A 512 8.29 13.21 19.58
CA TRP A 512 7.48 12.19 18.90
C TRP A 512 8.10 10.79 19.01
N VAL A 513 9.43 10.70 18.88
CA VAL A 513 10.19 9.44 18.84
C VAL A 513 11.24 9.39 19.97
N PRO A 514 11.94 8.26 20.14
CA PRO A 514 13.10 8.20 21.04
C PRO A 514 14.15 9.26 20.69
N LYS A 515 14.82 9.77 21.74
CA LYS A 515 15.78 10.88 21.64
C LYS A 515 16.94 10.56 20.69
N PHE A 516 17.39 11.59 19.96
CA PHE A 516 18.56 11.50 19.09
C PHE A 516 19.84 11.25 19.90
N ASP A 517 20.60 10.24 19.51
CA ASP A 517 21.95 9.99 20.02
C ASP A 517 22.98 10.35 18.95
N ALA A 518 23.66 11.47 19.15
CA ALA A 518 24.63 12.01 18.21
C ALA A 518 25.86 11.11 18.03
N LEU A 519 26.34 10.47 19.10
CA LEU A 519 27.51 9.60 19.02
C LEU A 519 27.17 8.28 18.33
N LYS A 520 25.98 7.73 18.60
CA LYS A 520 25.49 6.54 17.90
C LYS A 520 25.29 6.81 16.41
N PHE A 521 24.69 7.95 16.05
CA PHE A 521 24.52 8.35 14.67
C PHE A 521 25.86 8.53 13.95
N LEU A 522 26.79 9.31 14.53
CA LEU A 522 28.12 9.51 13.96
C LEU A 522 28.93 8.20 13.88
N GLY A 523 28.75 7.31 14.85
CA GLY A 523 29.35 5.97 14.86
C GLY A 523 28.88 5.12 13.68
N GLU A 524 27.58 5.08 13.40
CA GLU A 524 27.01 4.38 12.24
C GLU A 524 27.46 5.01 10.90
N MET A 525 27.61 6.32 10.89
CA MET A 525 28.04 7.09 9.72
C MET A 525 29.56 7.17 9.56
N ARG A 526 30.35 6.49 10.41
CA ARG A 526 31.81 6.51 10.33
C ARG A 526 32.28 6.05 8.94
N GLN A 527 33.19 6.81 8.33
CA GLN A 527 33.72 6.58 6.98
C GLN A 527 32.68 6.59 5.85
N LYS A 528 31.47 7.09 6.13
CA LYS A 528 30.37 7.19 5.16
C LYS A 528 30.01 8.64 4.91
N ARG A 529 29.37 8.89 3.76
CA ARG A 529 28.79 10.17 3.37
C ARG A 529 27.27 10.07 3.43
N ILE A 530 26.62 11.01 4.10
CA ILE A 530 25.17 11.22 4.01
C ILE A 530 24.89 12.51 3.28
N MET A 531 24.00 12.48 2.28
CA MET A 531 23.62 13.66 1.52
C MET A 531 22.11 13.85 1.50
N LEU A 532 21.69 15.02 1.97
CA LEU A 532 20.32 15.52 1.95
C LEU A 532 20.13 16.35 0.67
N VAL A 533 19.33 15.82 -0.25
CA VAL A 533 19.12 16.38 -1.59
C VAL A 533 17.70 16.92 -1.69
N GLY A 534 17.54 18.19 -2.06
CA GLY A 534 16.19 18.74 -2.26
C GLY A 534 16.13 20.26 -2.20
N ASP A 535 15.02 20.76 -1.67
CA ASP A 535 14.70 22.17 -1.60
C ASP A 535 15.14 22.86 -0.29
N SER A 536 14.62 24.06 -0.04
CA SER A 536 14.93 24.84 1.17
C SER A 536 14.45 24.18 2.47
N ILE A 537 13.43 23.32 2.42
CA ILE A 537 12.97 22.55 3.57
C ILE A 537 13.89 21.35 3.84
N MET A 538 14.51 20.78 2.80
CA MET A 538 15.59 19.80 2.98
C MET A 538 16.83 20.46 3.61
N ARG A 539 17.18 21.68 3.19
CA ARG A 539 18.23 22.48 3.86
C ARG A 539 17.89 22.78 5.33
N ASN A 540 16.63 23.09 5.63
CA ASN A 540 16.15 23.29 7.00
C ASN A 540 16.41 22.06 7.87
N GLN A 541 16.19 20.85 7.33
CA GLN A 541 16.49 19.60 8.02
C GLN A 541 18.00 19.36 8.17
N TRP A 542 18.80 19.70 7.15
CA TRP A 542 20.26 19.60 7.22
C TRP A 542 20.87 20.51 8.30
N GLU A 543 20.42 21.77 8.40
CA GLU A 543 20.91 22.70 9.44
C GLU A 543 20.60 22.17 10.85
N SER A 544 19.41 21.56 11.03
CA SER A 544 19.05 20.85 12.27
C SER A 544 19.99 19.67 12.57
N LEU A 545 20.23 18.80 11.59
CA LEU A 545 21.07 17.61 11.77
C LEU A 545 22.50 17.98 12.15
N VAL A 546 23.06 19.00 11.49
CA VAL A 546 24.37 19.54 11.84
C VAL A 546 24.40 20.04 13.28
N CYS A 547 23.37 20.76 13.73
CA CYS A 547 23.30 21.25 15.10
C CYS A 547 23.12 20.16 16.16
N LEU A 548 22.41 19.08 15.83
CA LEU A 548 22.29 17.89 16.68
C LEU A 548 23.64 17.20 16.90
N VAL A 549 24.49 17.10 15.87
CA VAL A 549 25.77 16.37 15.97
C VAL A 549 26.95 17.25 16.37
N GLN A 550 26.94 18.55 16.07
CA GLN A 550 28.13 19.39 16.26
C GLN A 550 28.51 19.58 17.73
N SER A 551 27.56 19.40 18.65
CA SER A 551 27.75 19.62 20.09
C SER A 551 28.67 18.57 20.72
N VAL A 552 28.74 17.36 20.15
CA VAL A 552 29.63 16.28 20.61
C VAL A 552 30.98 16.28 19.91
N LEU A 553 31.24 17.25 19.01
CA LEU A 553 32.46 17.33 18.21
C LEU A 553 33.34 18.54 18.63
N PRO A 554 34.65 18.33 18.88
CA PRO A 554 35.59 19.42 19.15
C PRO A 554 35.65 20.43 18.00
N THR A 555 35.74 21.73 18.34
CA THR A 555 35.69 22.82 17.34
C THR A 555 36.76 22.72 16.24
N HIS A 556 37.96 22.25 16.57
CA HIS A 556 39.07 22.09 15.62
C HIS A 556 39.00 20.77 14.81
N ARG A 557 38.04 19.89 15.12
CA ARG A 557 37.83 18.59 14.46
C ARG A 557 36.56 18.56 13.60
N LYS A 558 35.99 19.74 13.32
CA LYS A 558 34.85 19.91 12.41
C LYS A 558 35.13 21.00 11.38
N LYS A 559 34.62 20.82 10.15
CA LYS A 559 34.85 21.74 9.03
C LYS A 559 33.59 21.85 8.17
N LEU A 560 33.30 23.05 7.67
CA LEU A 560 32.24 23.26 6.66
C LEU A 560 32.89 23.61 5.32
N THR A 561 32.48 22.95 4.24
CA THR A 561 32.94 23.23 2.87
C THR A 561 31.77 23.47 1.93
N TYR A 562 32.03 24.22 0.86
CA TYR A 562 31.06 24.56 -0.16
C TYR A 562 31.64 24.15 -1.52
N ASN A 563 30.86 23.44 -2.34
CA ASN A 563 31.28 23.04 -3.67
C ASN A 563 30.08 23.02 -4.65
N GLY A 564 29.98 24.04 -5.50
CA GLY A 564 28.85 24.17 -6.42
C GLY A 564 27.51 24.18 -5.67
N PRO A 565 26.59 23.23 -5.93
CA PRO A 565 25.30 23.16 -5.22
C PRO A 565 25.39 22.51 -3.83
N THR A 566 26.58 22.05 -3.40
CA THR A 566 26.72 21.28 -2.15
C THR A 566 27.32 22.08 -0.99
N MET A 567 26.81 21.78 0.21
CA MET A 567 27.33 22.24 1.50
C MET A 567 27.65 21.00 2.34
N SER A 568 28.88 20.83 2.81
CA SER A 568 29.31 19.61 3.50
C SER A 568 29.90 19.93 4.86
N PHE A 569 29.24 19.44 5.93
CA PHE A 569 29.77 19.46 7.28
C PHE A 569 30.57 18.18 7.54
N HIS A 570 31.86 18.33 7.87
CA HIS A 570 32.80 17.23 8.06
C HIS A 570 33.07 17.02 9.53
N SER A 571 33.00 15.77 9.96
CA SER A 571 33.49 15.30 11.26
C SER A 571 34.79 14.52 11.05
N LEU A 572 35.92 15.10 11.48
CA LEU A 572 37.24 14.55 11.19
C LEU A 572 37.56 13.29 12.03
N ASP A 573 36.97 13.16 13.21
CA ASP A 573 37.18 11.99 14.10
C ASP A 573 36.41 10.74 13.66
N PHE A 574 35.33 10.95 12.90
CA PHE A 574 34.49 9.90 12.36
C PHE A 574 34.70 9.70 10.85
N GLU A 575 35.54 10.52 10.21
CA GLU A 575 35.80 10.48 8.76
C GLU A 575 34.49 10.50 7.95
N THR A 576 33.52 11.30 8.39
CA THR A 576 32.17 11.36 7.79
C THR A 576 31.80 12.78 7.37
N SER A 577 30.97 12.88 6.34
CA SER A 577 30.38 14.13 5.88
C SER A 577 28.85 14.08 5.91
N ILE A 578 28.25 15.15 6.43
CA ILE A 578 26.81 15.42 6.37
C ILE A 578 26.61 16.54 5.36
N GLU A 579 26.08 16.19 4.21
CA GLU A 579 26.04 17.02 3.01
C GLU A 579 24.62 17.47 2.71
N PHE A 580 24.47 18.69 2.21
CA PHE A 580 23.26 19.18 1.57
C PHE A 580 23.56 19.43 0.10
N CYS A 581 22.66 19.05 -0.80
CA CYS A 581 22.76 19.34 -2.23
C CYS A 581 21.48 20.03 -2.72
N TRP A 582 21.63 21.24 -3.26
CA TRP A 582 20.50 22.00 -3.81
C TRP A 582 19.99 21.38 -5.12
N ALA A 583 18.82 20.76 -5.08
CA ALA A 583 18.12 20.21 -6.24
C ALA A 583 16.60 20.20 -5.98
N PRO A 584 15.94 21.37 -5.91
CA PRO A 584 14.57 21.50 -5.38
C PRO A 584 13.51 20.74 -6.18
N LEU A 585 13.75 20.52 -7.47
CA LEU A 585 12.88 19.77 -8.38
C LEU A 585 13.46 18.40 -8.74
N LEU A 586 14.65 18.05 -8.23
CA LEU A 586 15.51 16.91 -8.61
C LEU A 586 15.94 16.93 -10.08
N VAL A 587 15.00 17.05 -11.01
CA VAL A 587 15.20 17.25 -12.44
C VAL A 587 15.69 18.66 -12.76
N GLU A 588 16.10 18.86 -14.01
CA GLU A 588 16.88 20.02 -14.42
C GLU A 588 16.01 21.22 -14.81
N LEU A 589 16.33 22.38 -14.23
CA LEU A 589 15.80 23.67 -14.66
C LEU A 589 16.86 24.40 -15.48
N LYS A 590 16.65 24.50 -16.79
CA LYS A 590 17.60 25.12 -17.73
C LYS A 590 17.10 26.46 -18.23
N LYS A 591 18.03 27.28 -18.73
CA LYS A 591 17.69 28.50 -19.47
C LYS A 591 17.52 28.14 -20.94
N GLY A 592 16.33 28.39 -21.48
CA GLY A 592 16.02 28.31 -22.91
C GLY A 592 16.49 29.55 -23.67
N ASN A 593 15.95 29.73 -24.88
CA ASN A 593 16.18 30.93 -25.67
C ASN A 593 15.58 32.16 -24.95
N ASP A 594 16.19 33.34 -25.11
CA ASP A 594 15.71 34.60 -24.52
C ASP A 594 15.52 34.59 -22.99
N ARG A 595 16.32 33.81 -22.25
CA ARG A 595 16.34 33.71 -20.77
C ARG A 595 15.10 33.05 -20.15
N GLU A 596 14.25 32.40 -20.96
CA GLU A 596 13.14 31.60 -20.46
C GLU A 596 13.65 30.46 -19.58
N ARG A 597 12.92 30.13 -18.50
CA ARG A 597 13.27 29.00 -17.61
C ARG A 597 12.46 27.79 -18.02
N VAL A 598 13.13 26.73 -18.45
CA VAL A 598 12.51 25.51 -18.95
C VAL A 598 12.79 24.39 -17.94
N LEU A 599 11.73 23.80 -17.39
CA LEU A 599 11.82 22.64 -16.52
C LEU A 599 11.83 21.37 -17.38
N HIS A 600 12.97 20.70 -17.44
CA HIS A 600 13.14 19.46 -18.18
C HIS A 600 12.73 18.29 -17.28
N LEU A 601 11.58 17.68 -17.56
CA LEU A 601 11.03 16.60 -16.73
C LEU A 601 11.78 15.28 -16.92
N ASP A 602 12.46 15.12 -18.05
CA ASP A 602 13.18 13.91 -18.49
C ASP A 602 14.70 13.99 -18.30
N SER A 603 15.20 15.09 -17.70
CA SER A 603 16.63 15.35 -17.58
C SER A 603 17.03 15.57 -16.12
N ILE A 604 18.02 14.83 -15.63
CA ILE A 604 18.42 14.84 -14.20
C ILE A 604 19.93 14.80 -13.95
N GLU A 605 20.72 14.44 -14.95
CA GLU A 605 22.13 14.08 -14.82
C GLU A 605 23.03 15.22 -14.33
N ASP A 606 22.76 16.48 -14.71
CA ASP A 606 23.51 17.66 -14.28
C ASP A 606 23.42 17.87 -12.75
N ASN A 607 22.27 17.50 -12.17
CA ASN A 607 22.06 17.48 -10.71
C ASN A 607 22.59 16.18 -10.11
N ALA A 608 22.30 15.04 -10.75
CA ALA A 608 22.52 13.72 -10.19
C ALA A 608 23.99 13.27 -10.15
N ARG A 609 24.85 13.91 -10.95
CA ARG A 609 26.32 13.67 -10.89
C ARG A 609 26.93 13.83 -9.51
N TYR A 610 26.34 14.65 -8.64
CA TYR A 610 26.83 14.87 -7.27
C TYR A 610 26.40 13.77 -6.29
N TRP A 611 25.38 12.97 -6.63
CA TRP A 611 24.77 11.97 -5.74
C TRP A 611 25.48 10.61 -5.81
N ARG A 612 26.25 10.36 -6.87
CA ARG A 612 26.99 9.10 -7.04
C ARG A 612 28.05 8.91 -5.96
N GLY A 613 28.17 7.67 -5.50
CA GLY A 613 29.16 7.28 -4.48
C GLY A 613 28.87 7.87 -3.09
N VAL A 614 27.61 8.23 -2.81
CA VAL A 614 27.14 8.58 -1.47
C VAL A 614 26.53 7.33 -0.82
N ASP A 615 26.84 7.07 0.44
CA ASP A 615 26.38 5.87 1.17
C ASP A 615 24.93 5.98 1.63
N VAL A 616 24.49 7.19 2.02
CA VAL A 616 23.10 7.46 2.41
C VAL A 616 22.57 8.68 1.67
N LEU A 617 21.60 8.49 0.79
CA LEU A 617 20.91 9.58 0.07
C LEU A 617 19.53 9.81 0.68
N VAL A 618 19.24 11.05 1.06
CA VAL A 618 17.95 11.48 1.60
C VAL A 618 17.35 12.53 0.68
N PHE A 619 16.33 12.16 -0.08
CA PHE A 619 15.69 13.02 -1.07
C PHE A 619 14.42 13.68 -0.53
N ASP A 620 14.12 14.89 -1.00
CA ASP A 620 12.81 15.53 -0.98
C ASP A 620 12.64 16.37 -2.24
N SER A 621 11.41 16.45 -2.73
CA SER A 621 11.02 17.41 -3.73
C SER A 621 9.50 17.62 -3.70
N ALA A 622 8.98 18.53 -2.88
CA ALA A 622 7.52 18.75 -2.85
C ALA A 622 7.12 20.23 -2.87
N HIS A 623 7.90 21.09 -2.21
CA HIS A 623 7.49 22.47 -1.95
C HIS A 623 7.44 23.31 -3.24
N TRP A 624 8.43 23.15 -4.12
CA TRP A 624 8.61 23.98 -5.32
C TRP A 624 7.64 23.64 -6.45
N TRP A 625 7.08 22.43 -6.46
CA TRP A 625 6.15 21.96 -7.48
C TRP A 625 4.80 22.68 -7.46
N THR A 626 4.45 23.36 -6.36
CA THR A 626 3.15 24.05 -6.19
C THR A 626 3.25 25.57 -6.16
N HIS A 627 4.38 26.14 -6.57
CA HIS A 627 4.51 27.58 -6.75
C HIS A 627 3.61 28.04 -7.91
N SER A 628 2.52 28.76 -7.59
CA SER A 628 1.51 29.19 -8.57
C SER A 628 1.95 30.36 -9.46
N GLN A 629 1.17 30.63 -10.52
CA GLN A 629 1.42 31.53 -11.65
C GLN A 629 1.95 32.95 -11.36
N LYS A 630 1.85 33.46 -10.12
CA LYS A 630 2.41 34.76 -9.70
C LYS A 630 3.88 34.70 -9.23
N ARG A 631 4.42 33.51 -8.97
CA ARG A 631 5.83 33.23 -8.62
C ARG A 631 6.32 32.00 -9.40
N ASN A 632 6.07 31.97 -10.70
CA ASN A 632 6.49 30.87 -11.57
C ASN A 632 7.96 30.56 -11.35
N SER A 633 8.28 29.35 -10.88
CA SER A 633 9.66 28.86 -10.74
C SER A 633 10.28 28.55 -12.11
N TRP A 634 9.43 28.27 -13.11
CA TRP A 634 9.77 28.04 -14.52
C TRP A 634 8.67 28.60 -15.42
N ASP A 635 9.00 28.81 -16.69
CA ASP A 635 8.13 29.40 -17.71
C ASP A 635 7.55 28.35 -18.67
N TYR A 636 8.28 27.24 -18.90
CA TYR A 636 7.83 26.10 -19.71
C TYR A 636 8.25 24.76 -19.09
N TYR A 637 7.54 23.70 -19.46
CA TYR A 637 7.91 22.31 -19.23
C TYR A 637 8.43 21.69 -20.52
N LYS A 638 9.52 20.93 -20.46
CA LYS A 638 10.01 20.12 -21.55
C LYS A 638 9.91 18.64 -21.18
N ASP A 639 9.39 17.86 -22.12
CA ASP A 639 9.12 16.44 -21.95
C ASP A 639 9.42 15.71 -23.26
N GLY A 640 10.57 15.03 -23.31
CA GLY A 640 11.18 14.58 -24.54
C GLY A 640 11.40 15.76 -25.49
N ASN A 641 10.83 15.66 -26.69
CA ASN A 641 10.93 16.70 -27.72
C ASN A 641 9.80 17.74 -27.66
N LYS A 642 8.87 17.66 -26.69
CA LYS A 642 7.72 18.55 -26.60
C LYS A 642 7.94 19.64 -25.56
N LEU A 643 7.48 20.85 -25.86
CA LEU A 643 7.53 22.01 -24.98
C LEU A 643 6.10 22.46 -24.64
N TYR A 644 5.80 22.60 -23.35
CA TYR A 644 4.49 22.97 -22.84
C TYR A 644 4.57 24.26 -22.03
N LYS A 645 3.67 25.20 -22.29
CA LYS A 645 3.56 26.44 -21.50
C LYS A 645 2.80 26.23 -20.19
N ALA A 646 1.91 25.24 -20.15
CA ALA A 646 1.15 24.86 -18.97
C ALA A 646 1.00 23.34 -18.90
N MET A 647 1.12 22.80 -17.70
CA MET A 647 0.92 21.39 -17.38
C MET A 647 0.34 21.33 -15.96
N ASN A 648 -0.47 20.31 -15.67
CA ASN A 648 -0.91 20.05 -14.31
C ASN A 648 0.34 19.80 -13.43
N PRO A 649 0.53 20.54 -12.32
CA PRO A 649 1.74 20.41 -11.50
C PRO A 649 1.96 19.00 -10.93
N MET A 650 0.89 18.24 -10.64
CA MET A 650 1.02 16.86 -10.15
C MET A 650 1.41 15.88 -11.25
N VAL A 651 0.99 16.12 -12.50
CA VAL A 651 1.47 15.36 -13.66
C VAL A 651 2.95 15.65 -13.90
N ALA A 652 3.34 16.92 -13.87
CA ALA A 652 4.75 17.31 -14.01
C ALA A 652 5.60 16.71 -12.89
N TYR A 653 5.09 16.72 -11.66
CA TYR A 653 5.73 16.15 -10.49
C TYR A 653 5.89 14.63 -10.62
N GLU A 654 4.84 13.91 -11.03
CA GLU A 654 4.91 12.47 -11.28
C GLU A 654 6.00 12.15 -12.30
N ARG A 655 6.02 12.85 -13.45
CA ARG A 655 7.03 12.65 -14.50
C ARG A 655 8.46 12.91 -14.01
N GLY A 656 8.68 14.01 -13.30
CA GLY A 656 10.00 14.32 -12.76
C GLY A 656 10.47 13.29 -11.71
N LEU A 657 9.56 12.82 -10.86
CA LEU A 657 9.86 11.73 -9.94
C LEU A 657 10.11 10.40 -10.64
N THR A 658 9.40 10.08 -11.73
CA THR A 658 9.69 8.90 -12.54
C THR A 658 11.11 8.95 -13.10
N THR A 659 11.56 10.08 -13.63
CA THR A 659 12.94 10.24 -14.10
C THR A 659 13.96 10.11 -12.96
N TRP A 660 13.66 10.62 -11.76
CA TRP A 660 14.49 10.37 -10.58
C TRP A 660 14.54 8.88 -10.21
N ALA A 661 13.39 8.20 -10.22
CA ALA A 661 13.29 6.78 -9.90
C ALA A 661 14.10 5.91 -10.86
N GLU A 662 13.97 6.16 -12.17
CA GLU A 662 14.76 5.50 -13.21
C GLU A 662 16.26 5.74 -13.02
N TRP A 663 16.66 6.97 -12.70
CA TRP A 663 18.06 7.28 -12.42
C TRP A 663 18.59 6.49 -11.23
N VAL A 664 17.82 6.40 -10.14
CA VAL A 664 18.19 5.61 -8.95
C VAL A 664 18.39 4.14 -9.31
N GLU A 665 17.46 3.54 -10.06
CA GLU A 665 17.53 2.13 -10.46
C GLU A 665 18.74 1.82 -11.34
N ILE A 666 19.10 2.75 -12.23
CA ILE A 666 20.19 2.53 -13.19
C ILE A 666 21.56 2.82 -12.58
N ASN A 667 21.67 3.78 -11.65
CA ASN A 667 22.96 4.33 -11.24
C ASN A 667 23.40 3.95 -9.82
N LEU A 668 22.50 3.46 -8.97
CA LEU A 668 22.82 3.13 -7.59
C LEU A 668 22.87 1.62 -7.36
N ASP A 669 23.68 1.22 -6.38
CA ASP A 669 23.84 -0.16 -5.96
C ASP A 669 23.19 -0.34 -4.58
N PRO A 670 22.11 -1.14 -4.45
CA PRO A 670 21.39 -1.29 -3.18
C PRO A 670 22.23 -1.90 -2.07
N SER A 671 23.34 -2.56 -2.38
CA SER A 671 24.28 -3.07 -1.38
C SER A 671 25.21 -1.99 -0.81
N LYS A 672 25.34 -0.84 -1.48
CA LYS A 672 26.25 0.26 -1.12
C LYS A 672 25.53 1.52 -0.68
N THR A 673 24.41 1.85 -1.33
CA THR A 673 23.71 3.11 -1.13
C THR A 673 22.32 2.89 -0.58
N LYS A 674 22.07 3.40 0.63
CA LYS A 674 20.74 3.45 1.22
C LYS A 674 20.01 4.70 0.74
N VAL A 675 18.86 4.52 0.09
CA VAL A 675 18.04 5.62 -0.45
C VAL A 675 16.81 5.83 0.43
N ILE A 676 16.61 7.06 0.87
CA ILE A 676 15.51 7.49 1.72
C ILE A 676 14.80 8.64 0.99
N PHE A 677 13.47 8.63 0.93
CA PHE A 677 12.69 9.74 0.38
C PHE A 677 11.72 10.27 1.42
N ARG A 678 11.79 11.58 1.68
CA ARG A 678 10.96 12.27 2.66
C ARG A 678 9.66 12.78 2.03
N THR A 679 8.54 12.58 2.72
CA THR A 679 7.24 13.12 2.28
C THR A 679 7.15 14.64 2.43
N SER A 680 6.09 15.23 1.88
CA SER A 680 5.92 16.68 1.81
C SER A 680 5.82 17.31 3.20
N SER A 681 6.64 18.33 3.47
CA SER A 681 6.40 19.21 4.61
C SER A 681 5.09 19.99 4.41
N PRO A 682 4.18 20.01 5.40
CA PRO A 682 2.96 20.80 5.31
C PRO A 682 3.27 22.30 5.29
N ARG A 683 2.38 23.04 4.63
CA ARG A 683 2.41 24.51 4.54
C ARG A 683 1.03 25.04 4.90
N GLU A 684 1.00 26.11 5.69
CA GLU A 684 -0.25 26.79 6.01
C GLU A 684 -0.56 27.93 5.02
N SER A 685 -1.80 27.95 4.51
CA SER A 685 -2.31 29.02 3.65
C SER A 685 -2.84 30.19 4.48
N GLY A 686 -2.54 31.44 4.09
CA GLY A 686 -3.24 32.64 4.60
C GLY A 686 -2.99 33.01 6.07
N GLN A 687 -1.75 33.38 6.44
CA GLN A 687 -1.36 33.83 7.79
C GLN A 687 -1.76 32.89 8.97
N LYS A 688 -2.22 31.66 8.72
CA LYS A 688 -2.73 30.73 9.74
C LYS A 688 -1.69 30.28 10.77
N CYS A 689 -0.39 30.35 10.46
CA CYS A 689 0.67 30.11 11.46
C CYS A 689 0.95 31.33 12.36
N TYR A 690 0.31 32.48 12.11
CA TYR A 690 0.48 33.67 12.92
C TYR A 690 -0.11 33.48 14.31
N ASN A 691 0.63 33.90 15.35
CA ASN A 691 0.28 33.75 16.77
C ASN A 691 -0.02 32.32 17.26
N GLN A 692 0.36 31.29 16.52
CA GLN A 692 0.24 29.90 16.98
C GLN A 692 1.37 29.57 17.96
N ARG A 693 1.01 29.08 19.16
CA ARG A 693 1.96 28.77 20.25
C ARG A 693 1.93 27.33 20.73
N HIS A 694 0.91 26.57 20.30
CA HIS A 694 0.70 25.18 20.69
C HIS A 694 0.37 24.34 19.46
N PRO A 695 0.69 23.04 19.47
CA PRO A 695 0.23 22.11 18.45
C PRO A 695 -1.30 22.11 18.33
N LEU A 696 -1.78 21.72 17.16
CA LEU A 696 -3.19 21.42 16.95
C LEU A 696 -3.61 20.22 17.83
N PRO A 697 -4.86 20.19 18.31
CA PRO A 697 -5.38 19.05 19.04
C PRO A 697 -5.43 17.80 18.15
N SER A 698 -5.21 16.62 18.74
CA SER A 698 -5.16 15.34 18.05
C SER A 698 -6.44 14.98 17.28
N SER A 699 -7.58 15.60 17.63
CA SER A 699 -8.86 15.46 16.93
C SER A 699 -8.93 16.21 15.59
N SER A 700 -7.87 16.93 15.22
CA SER A 700 -7.79 17.59 13.92
C SER A 700 -7.34 16.57 12.88
N GLU A 701 -8.01 16.51 11.73
CA GLU A 701 -7.58 15.70 10.59
C GLU A 701 -6.70 16.56 9.65
N PRO A 702 -5.37 16.43 9.69
CA PRO A 702 -4.50 17.21 8.84
C PRO A 702 -4.60 16.79 7.36
N HIS A 703 -4.69 17.77 6.48
CA HIS A 703 -4.71 17.55 5.03
C HIS A 703 -3.40 16.88 4.55
N VAL A 704 -3.53 15.75 3.86
CA VAL A 704 -2.40 15.09 3.17
C VAL A 704 -2.19 15.73 1.79
N PRO A 705 -1.02 16.36 1.53
CA PRO A 705 -0.74 16.99 0.24
C PRO A 705 -0.75 15.98 -0.91
N GLN A 706 -1.27 16.37 -2.07
CA GLN A 706 -1.32 15.54 -3.28
C GLN A 706 0.05 15.00 -3.68
N GLN A 707 1.13 15.76 -3.44
CA GLN A 707 2.51 15.33 -3.67
C GLN A 707 2.88 14.07 -2.89
N SER A 708 2.39 13.91 -1.67
CA SER A 708 2.67 12.71 -0.87
C SER A 708 2.03 11.47 -1.50
N ARG A 709 0.84 11.61 -2.12
CA ARG A 709 0.17 10.53 -2.85
C ARG A 709 0.90 10.16 -4.13
N VAL A 710 1.31 11.15 -4.92
CA VAL A 710 2.10 10.94 -6.16
C VAL A 710 3.45 10.29 -5.86
N LEU A 711 4.16 10.77 -4.83
CA LEU A 711 5.41 10.16 -4.39
C LEU A 711 5.20 8.67 -4.06
N LYS A 712 4.19 8.35 -3.24
CA LYS A 712 3.88 6.96 -2.89
C LYS A 712 3.58 6.14 -4.14
N LYS A 713 2.80 6.66 -5.09
CA LYS A 713 2.52 6.00 -6.39
C LYS A 713 3.81 5.67 -7.15
N VAL A 714 4.77 6.60 -7.22
CA VAL A 714 6.05 6.36 -7.93
C VAL A 714 6.90 5.34 -7.20
N LEU A 715 7.06 5.46 -5.87
CA LEU A 715 7.83 4.51 -5.07
C LEU A 715 7.28 3.07 -5.15
N MET A 716 5.96 2.93 -5.28
CA MET A 716 5.28 1.63 -5.43
C MET A 716 5.67 0.90 -6.72
N LYS A 717 6.13 1.63 -7.74
CA LYS A 717 6.57 1.09 -9.04
C LYS A 717 8.07 0.78 -9.09
N MET A 718 8.84 1.19 -8.09
CA MET A 718 10.30 1.03 -8.08
C MET A 718 10.71 -0.37 -7.62
N LYS A 719 11.72 -0.93 -8.29
CA LYS A 719 12.45 -2.13 -7.87
C LYS A 719 13.54 -1.79 -6.86
N TYR A 720 14.18 -0.63 -7.00
CA TYR A 720 15.18 -0.18 -6.03
C TYR A 720 14.50 0.11 -4.70
N ARG A 721 15.04 -0.45 -3.62
CA ARG A 721 14.48 -0.25 -2.30
C ARG A 721 14.69 1.18 -1.82
N VAL A 722 13.60 1.93 -1.72
CA VAL A 722 13.57 3.28 -1.13
C VAL A 722 12.83 3.24 0.19
N TYR A 723 13.47 3.75 1.25
CA TYR A 723 12.85 3.89 2.56
C TYR A 723 12.01 5.18 2.60
N LEU A 724 10.74 5.07 3.00
CA LEU A 724 9.88 6.23 3.12
C LEU A 724 10.10 6.91 4.47
N HIS A 725 10.50 8.18 4.45
CA HIS A 725 10.56 9.03 5.64
C HIS A 725 9.27 9.87 5.71
N ASP A 726 8.21 9.27 6.27
CA ASP A 726 6.88 9.89 6.28
C ASP A 726 6.71 10.87 7.44
N ILE A 727 6.85 12.17 7.15
CA ILE A 727 6.79 13.27 8.13
C ILE A 727 5.52 14.12 8.00
N THR A 728 4.67 13.88 6.99
CA THR A 728 3.60 14.83 6.63
C THR A 728 2.60 15.00 7.76
N THR A 729 2.01 13.90 8.22
CA THR A 729 0.92 13.90 9.21
C THR A 729 1.38 14.47 10.54
N MET A 730 2.50 13.96 11.07
CA MET A 730 3.05 14.45 12.33
C MET A 730 3.42 15.93 12.29
N SER A 731 3.95 16.43 11.16
CA SER A 731 4.31 17.84 11.02
C SER A 731 3.08 18.74 10.89
N ALA A 732 1.96 18.23 10.38
CA ALA A 732 0.77 19.04 10.13
C ALA A 732 0.07 19.49 11.41
N TYR A 733 0.29 18.78 12.52
CA TYR A 733 -0.14 19.24 13.85
C TYR A 733 0.66 20.44 14.37
N ARG A 734 1.83 20.75 13.77
CA ARG A 734 2.82 21.65 14.37
C ARG A 734 2.80 23.06 13.83
N ARG A 735 1.62 23.67 13.67
CA ARG A 735 1.51 25.07 13.22
C ARG A 735 2.31 26.06 14.08
N ASP A 736 2.51 25.74 15.35
CA ASP A 736 3.34 26.47 16.30
C ASP A 736 4.84 26.48 15.95
N GLY A 737 5.33 25.49 15.19
CA GLY A 737 6.74 25.31 14.87
C GLY A 737 7.28 26.23 13.77
N HIS A 738 6.43 26.98 13.06
CA HIS A 738 6.86 27.85 11.96
C HIS A 738 7.51 29.16 12.45
N PRO A 739 8.45 29.76 11.69
CA PRO A 739 9.02 31.07 11.98
C PRO A 739 7.98 32.19 12.03
N SER A 740 6.92 32.10 11.22
CA SER A 740 5.94 33.16 11.10
C SER A 740 6.66 34.48 10.74
N VAL A 741 6.51 35.53 11.54
CA VAL A 741 7.20 36.81 11.32
C VAL A 741 8.66 36.82 11.80
N PHE A 742 9.08 35.82 12.59
CA PHE A 742 10.41 35.76 13.24
C PHE A 742 11.49 35.14 12.34
N LYS A 743 11.49 35.49 11.05
CA LYS A 743 12.48 35.06 10.05
C LYS A 743 13.69 36.00 9.93
N ARG A 744 13.70 37.10 10.67
CA ARG A 744 14.84 38.01 10.85
C ARG A 744 14.68 38.78 12.16
N ALA A 745 15.77 39.35 12.66
CA ALA A 745 15.69 40.29 13.76
C ALA A 745 14.77 41.48 13.39
N MET A 746 13.81 41.78 14.28
CA MET A 746 12.87 42.88 14.14
C MET A 746 13.48 44.17 14.69
N GLY A 747 13.40 45.27 13.94
CA GLY A 747 13.81 46.60 14.41
C GLY A 747 12.89 47.13 15.52
N GLU A 748 13.34 48.13 16.29
CA GLU A 748 12.54 48.69 17.40
C GLU A 748 11.20 49.29 16.95
N GLU A 749 11.15 49.94 15.78
CA GLU A 749 9.91 50.50 15.21
C GLU A 749 8.91 49.41 14.75
N GLU A 750 9.39 48.28 14.23
CA GLU A 750 8.55 47.15 13.78
C GLU A 750 7.88 46.42 14.96
N LYS A 751 8.43 46.53 16.18
CA LYS A 751 7.84 45.99 17.40
C LYS A 751 6.58 46.77 17.83
N HIS A 752 6.40 48.01 17.38
CA HIS A 752 5.29 48.89 17.79
C HIS A 752 4.12 48.94 16.79
N HIS A 753 4.35 48.66 15.50
CA HIS A 753 3.30 48.67 14.46
C HIS A 753 2.84 47.25 14.07
N ARG A 754 1.74 46.76 14.66
CA ARG A 754 1.20 45.39 14.43
C ARG A 754 0.64 45.13 13.02
N PHE A 755 0.44 46.15 12.19
CA PHE A 755 -0.29 46.04 10.91
C PHE A 755 0.55 46.35 9.65
N ALA A 756 1.87 46.55 9.78
CA ALA A 756 2.78 46.78 8.64
C ALA A 756 4.01 45.84 8.68
N GLY A 757 3.86 44.63 9.24
CA GLY A 757 4.95 43.66 9.38
C GLY A 757 5.21 42.80 8.13
N PRO A 758 6.39 42.15 8.03
CA PRO A 758 6.70 41.23 6.93
C PRO A 758 5.71 40.06 6.87
N LEU A 759 5.36 39.60 5.65
CA LEU A 759 4.50 38.43 5.46
C LEU A 759 5.05 37.21 6.24
N PRO A 760 4.20 36.49 7.00
CA PRO A 760 4.65 35.36 7.81
C PRO A 760 5.15 34.22 6.92
N ASP A 761 6.27 33.62 7.33
CA ASP A 761 6.76 32.36 6.78
C ASP A 761 6.08 31.19 7.49
N CYS A 762 5.12 30.58 6.81
CA CYS A 762 4.42 29.36 7.25
C CYS A 762 4.83 28.15 6.40
N SER A 763 6.07 28.12 5.92
CA SER A 763 6.62 27.03 5.09
C SER A 763 7.86 26.42 5.74
N HIS A 764 8.80 27.26 6.18
CA HIS A 764 9.98 26.81 6.93
C HIS A 764 9.66 26.56 8.40
N TRP A 765 10.64 26.06 9.15
CA TRP A 765 10.50 25.67 10.54
C TRP A 765 11.57 26.33 11.41
N CYS A 766 11.17 26.79 12.60
CA CYS A 766 12.11 27.27 13.60
C CYS A 766 13.08 26.15 14.01
N LEU A 767 14.34 26.53 14.27
CA LEU A 767 15.35 25.66 14.85
C LEU A 767 15.87 26.25 16.18
N PRO A 768 15.98 25.43 17.24
CA PRO A 768 15.51 24.03 17.34
C PRO A 768 13.98 23.92 17.25
N GLY A 769 13.48 22.77 16.78
CA GLY A 769 12.05 22.56 16.49
C GLY A 769 11.74 21.29 15.70
N VAL A 770 10.67 21.33 14.91
CA VAL A 770 10.11 20.14 14.21
C VAL A 770 11.14 19.35 13.37
N PRO A 771 12.08 19.99 12.62
CA PRO A 771 13.09 19.24 11.87
C PRO A 771 14.05 18.43 12.72
N ASP A 772 14.21 18.74 14.01
CA ASP A 772 15.01 17.90 14.93
C ASP A 772 14.38 16.52 15.08
N ILE A 773 13.04 16.46 15.09
CA ILE A 773 12.27 15.23 15.20
C ILE A 773 12.29 14.45 13.88
N TRP A 774 12.29 15.14 12.74
CA TRP A 774 12.56 14.49 11.46
C TRP A 774 13.93 13.81 11.46
N ASN A 775 14.93 14.41 12.11
CA ASN A 775 16.26 13.82 12.21
C ASN A 775 16.34 12.67 13.22
N GLU A 776 15.53 12.66 14.28
CA GLU A 776 15.32 11.50 15.15
C GLU A 776 14.72 10.30 14.39
N MET A 777 13.70 10.56 13.58
CA MET A 777 13.09 9.55 12.70
C MET A 777 14.09 9.05 11.66
N LEU A 778 14.80 9.97 10.99
CA LEU A 778 15.83 9.66 10.01
C LEU A 778 16.94 8.79 10.61
N SER A 779 17.41 9.14 11.82
CA SER A 779 18.41 8.36 12.56
C SER A 779 17.92 6.93 12.81
N SER A 780 16.67 6.78 13.24
CA SER A 780 16.06 5.47 13.47
C SER A 780 15.95 4.66 12.17
N ILE A 781 15.57 5.28 11.05
CA ILE A 781 15.55 4.65 9.72
C ILE A 781 16.96 4.21 9.31
N ILE A 782 17.98 5.04 9.53
CA ILE A 782 19.38 4.74 9.15
C ILE A 782 19.93 3.58 9.98
N LEU A 783 19.79 3.65 11.30
CA LEU A 783 20.27 2.65 12.27
C LEU A 783 19.57 1.30 12.16
N THR A 784 18.43 1.26 11.48
CA THR A 784 17.74 0.02 11.13
C THR A 784 18.57 -0.73 10.08
N LYS A 785 19.15 -1.88 10.49
CA LYS A 785 19.94 -2.74 9.60
C LYS A 785 19.07 -3.28 8.46
N ALA A 786 19.60 -3.27 7.23
CA ALA A 786 19.02 -4.00 6.12
C ALA A 786 19.12 -5.50 6.41
N ALA A 787 17.98 -6.20 6.33
CA ALA A 787 17.87 -7.62 6.64
C ALA A 787 18.26 -8.51 5.45
#